data_AF-A0A5J4ZCQ6-F1
#
_entry.id   AF-A0A5J4ZCQ6-F1
#
_cell.length_a   1.000
_cell.length_b   1.000
_cell.length_c   1.000
_cell.angle_alpha   90.00
_cell.angle_beta   90.00
_cell.angle_gamma   90.00
#
_symmetry.space_group_name_H-M   'P 1'
#
loop_
_entity.id
_entity.type
_entity.pdbx_description
1 polymer ?
#
loop_
_entity_poly.entity_id
_entity_poly.type
_entity_poly.pdbx_seq_one_letter_code
_entity_poly.pdbx_strand_id
1 'polypeptide(L)'
;MEPPEDVGSACKLPEEIILRWGSPVSGEAKIFNDERFKIDQYLQAVDEIQRRTASATISEDQRAANSAMIQIAIDRLEGEFRIILINLNSPTGINSRTGSSSATSSVTDSTTGYEDYNYTSYGANIKEAIDDLRNIAQRMNCAGYLHKCVKTYKTVRKSFLDASFRRLGIRKLGIDDVHRLEWGELEAKITRWIRAAKICIRVLFASEKRLFEKIFEGLVTVTGEACFMEAIKDCAIQLFNFVEALTSSRRSPSRLFKILDVYSTFSVLLPDVDVIFQSESLESIRIQAARILPSVAEMARGMLWEFENAVLHELSNVVDRRGRIHPLTGYVVNYITQISSYKETLTKLILSKPSKDCDATGPDMEFSELAGRTPLSAHLIWIIDILQFNLKNKTKYYEDTSLGKLFMMNNVHYIVEKIETCVVLREMIGENHIEKLTENVRQAAIDYQRSTWDGIFHCLRDDEAQHVSRSFPFTFGLSKKSMRDRLKSFNATFQEVHRTQMTWLVLNLQLREELRLSILQELIPAYRYGKTVRFARSEEQHKEKELFLQIHRFKNMRGGGLWQLGQSITRRLAQADKKVVVRRCFATEAELKKTVLYDFHVANGGKMVPFAGWSMPIQYKDSIMDSTLNCRENGSLFDVSHMCGLTLKGKDCVPFLEKLVIADVAGLAPGTGTLTVFTNEKGGAIDDSVITKVKDDHIYLVVNAGCRDKDLAHIEEHMKAFKAKGGDVSWHIHDERSLLALQGPLAAPVLQHLTKEDLSKIYFGEFQMLDINGVHCFLTRTGYTGEDGFEISVPSEHAVDLAKAILEKSEGKVRLTGLGARDSLRLEAGLCLYGNDMEQHTTPVEAGLTWAIGKRRRAEGGFLGAAVILKQIEEGPSIRRVGFFSSGPPARSHSEIQDDKGNNIGEVTSGGFSPCLKKNIAMGYVKSGSHKSGTKVKIVVRGKLYGGAVTKMPFVPTKYYKPS
;
A
#
# COMPACT_ATOMS: atom_id res chain seq x y z
N MET A 1 -21.97 88.62 -4.31
CA MET A 1 -22.21 87.32 -3.64
C MET A 1 -21.00 86.45 -3.93
N GLU A 2 -20.51 85.85 -2.86
CA GLU A 2 -19.11 85.52 -2.52
C GLU A 2 -18.43 84.45 -3.40
N PRO A 3 -17.07 84.39 -3.36
CA PRO A 3 -16.30 83.30 -3.94
C PRO A 3 -16.25 82.08 -2.99
N PRO A 4 -16.03 80.86 -3.48
CA PRO A 4 -15.80 79.71 -2.61
C PRO A 4 -14.38 79.73 -2.03
N GLU A 5 -14.31 79.29 -0.78
CA GLU A 5 -13.23 79.41 0.18
C GLU A 5 -11.94 78.67 -0.18
N ASP A 6 -10.84 79.32 0.18
CA ASP A 6 -9.45 78.85 0.20
C ASP A 6 -9.26 77.81 1.33
N VAL A 7 -9.07 76.54 0.98
CA VAL A 7 -8.75 75.48 1.96
C VAL A 7 -7.25 75.52 2.24
N GLY A 8 -6.89 76.32 3.25
CA GLY A 8 -5.54 76.40 3.79
C GLY A 8 -5.04 75.06 4.35
N SER A 9 -3.97 74.55 3.73
CA SER A 9 -3.08 73.53 4.26
C SER A 9 -2.37 74.06 5.52
N ALA A 10 -2.81 73.62 6.70
CA ALA A 10 -2.07 73.85 7.95
C ALA A 10 -0.79 72.98 7.98
N CYS A 11 0.36 73.56 7.63
CA CYS A 11 1.68 72.99 7.91
C CYS A 11 1.91 72.94 9.43
N LYS A 12 1.74 71.77 10.05
CA LYS A 12 2.15 71.53 11.44
C LYS A 12 3.68 71.44 11.51
N LEU A 13 4.28 72.01 12.57
CA LEU A 13 5.73 71.94 12.80
C LEU A 13 6.18 70.47 12.95
N PRO A 14 7.33 70.05 12.37
CA PRO A 14 7.85 68.68 12.48
C PRO A 14 7.97 68.20 13.94
N GLU A 15 8.31 69.10 14.85
CA GLU A 15 8.45 68.84 16.29
C GLU A 15 7.10 68.48 16.95
N GLU A 16 6.01 69.14 16.53
CA GLU A 16 4.66 68.84 17.04
C GLU A 16 4.15 67.48 16.54
N ILE A 17 4.50 67.11 15.30
CA ILE A 17 4.14 65.81 14.73
C ILE A 17 4.83 64.69 15.52
N ILE A 18 6.12 64.80 15.81
CA ILE A 18 6.85 63.77 16.57
C ILE A 18 6.35 63.66 18.01
N LEU A 19 6.13 64.79 18.70
CA LEU A 19 5.63 64.79 20.08
C LEU A 19 4.21 64.22 20.21
N ARG A 20 3.35 64.47 19.21
CA ARG A 20 1.98 63.94 19.18
C ARG A 20 1.94 62.41 19.17
N TRP A 21 2.93 61.78 18.54
CA TRP A 21 3.01 60.32 18.39
C TRP A 21 4.08 59.65 19.26
N GLY A 22 4.93 60.45 19.93
CA GLY A 22 6.03 60.00 20.79
C GLY A 22 5.67 59.73 22.26
N SER A 23 4.45 60.05 22.70
CA SER A 23 4.02 59.77 24.08
C SER A 23 3.61 58.29 24.27
N PRO A 24 4.19 57.57 25.25
CA PRO A 24 3.82 56.18 25.55
C PRO A 24 2.41 56.03 26.15
N VAL A 25 1.71 57.14 26.43
CA VAL A 25 0.42 57.16 27.14
C VAL A 25 -0.78 56.87 26.22
N SER A 26 -0.66 57.05 24.89
CA SER A 26 -1.75 56.66 23.97
C SER A 26 -1.63 55.18 23.60
N GLY A 27 -2.11 54.30 24.48
CA GLY A 27 -2.09 52.84 24.33
C GLY A 27 -2.83 52.23 23.12
N GLU A 28 -3.28 53.00 22.13
CA GLU A 28 -4.08 52.47 21.01
C GLU A 28 -3.75 53.03 19.61
N ALA A 29 -2.92 54.07 19.47
CA ALA A 29 -2.65 54.66 18.16
C ALA A 29 -1.42 54.01 17.51
N LYS A 30 -1.64 52.96 16.70
CA LYS A 30 -0.63 52.31 15.85
C LYS A 30 -0.47 53.14 14.57
N ILE A 31 0.67 53.82 14.39
CA ILE A 31 0.90 54.73 13.26
C ILE A 31 0.80 53.96 11.93
N PHE A 32 1.32 52.73 11.92
CA PHE A 32 1.36 51.86 10.74
C PHE A 32 0.11 50.96 10.56
N ASN A 33 -0.94 51.15 11.37
CA ASN A 33 -2.28 50.58 11.11
C ASN A 33 -3.30 51.65 10.66
N ASP A 34 -2.88 52.90 10.55
CA ASP A 34 -3.69 54.07 10.19
C ASP A 34 -3.47 54.43 8.69
N GLU A 35 -4.16 55.44 8.15
CA GLU A 35 -4.05 55.82 6.73
C GLU A 35 -2.58 56.07 6.28
N ARG A 36 -2.19 55.57 5.09
CA ARG A 36 -0.81 55.67 4.51
C ARG A 36 -0.24 57.09 4.58
N PHE A 37 -1.10 58.08 4.38
CA PHE A 37 -0.78 59.49 4.47
C PHE A 37 -0.19 59.92 5.83
N LYS A 38 -0.64 59.32 6.94
CA LYS A 38 -0.11 59.61 8.29
C LYS A 38 1.27 59.00 8.52
N ILE A 39 1.54 57.85 7.91
CA ILE A 39 2.86 57.20 7.93
C ILE A 39 3.86 58.09 7.19
N ASP A 40 3.51 58.53 5.98
CA ASP A 40 4.37 59.39 5.15
C ASP A 40 4.64 60.74 5.83
N GLN A 41 3.63 61.35 6.46
CA GLN A 41 3.81 62.58 7.24
C GLN A 41 4.78 62.41 8.42
N TYR A 42 4.69 61.29 9.15
CA TYR A 42 5.58 61.03 10.27
C TYR A 42 7.02 60.79 9.79
N LEU A 43 7.20 59.99 8.74
CA LEU A 43 8.52 59.73 8.15
C LEU A 43 9.17 61.01 7.57
N GLN A 44 8.39 61.88 6.92
CA GLN A 44 8.86 63.18 6.42
C GLN A 44 9.27 64.13 7.56
N ALA A 45 8.53 64.13 8.67
CA ALA A 45 8.89 64.93 9.85
C ALA A 45 10.24 64.48 10.45
N VAL A 46 10.51 63.16 10.47
CA VAL A 46 11.81 62.63 10.89
C VAL A 46 12.93 63.05 9.93
N ASP A 47 12.71 62.95 8.62
CA ASP A 47 13.70 63.35 7.60
C ASP A 47 14.03 64.85 7.68
N GLU A 48 13.03 65.69 7.95
CA GLU A 48 13.17 67.14 8.10
C GLU A 48 14.03 67.51 9.33
N ILE A 49 13.78 66.90 10.50
CA ILE A 49 14.58 67.15 11.71
C ILE A 49 16.00 66.59 11.56
N GLN A 50 16.17 65.43 10.93
CA GLN A 50 17.50 64.89 10.61
C GLN A 50 18.30 65.85 9.71
N ARG A 51 17.67 66.42 8.68
CA ARG A 51 18.31 67.40 7.78
C ARG A 51 18.68 68.70 8.49
N ARG A 52 17.79 69.21 9.35
CA ARG A 52 18.06 70.39 10.19
C ARG A 52 19.25 70.17 11.12
N THR A 53 19.35 68.97 11.70
CA THR A 53 20.44 68.60 12.62
C THR A 53 21.78 68.44 11.90
N ALA A 54 21.78 68.00 10.65
CA ALA A 54 22.98 67.87 9.82
C ALA A 54 23.49 69.22 9.25
N SER A 55 22.69 70.29 9.33
CA SER A 55 23.08 71.62 8.86
C SER A 55 24.11 72.27 9.79
N ALA A 56 25.21 72.79 9.22
CA ALA A 56 26.31 73.40 9.97
C ALA A 56 25.95 74.74 10.65
N THR A 57 24.74 75.28 10.41
CA THR A 57 24.36 76.65 10.75
C THR A 57 23.52 76.80 12.04
N ILE A 58 23.29 75.72 12.80
CA ILE A 58 22.41 75.73 13.98
C ILE A 58 23.15 75.97 15.31
N SER A 59 22.47 76.66 16.26
CA SER A 59 22.92 76.88 17.64
C SER A 59 23.04 75.56 18.42
N GLU A 60 23.91 75.50 19.44
CA GLU A 60 24.10 74.32 20.31
C GLU A 60 22.80 73.89 21.02
N ASP A 61 22.00 74.85 21.50
CA ASP A 61 20.71 74.56 22.14
C ASP A 61 19.72 73.93 21.16
N GLN A 62 19.72 74.39 19.89
CA GLN A 62 18.87 73.84 18.84
C GLN A 62 19.33 72.44 18.42
N ARG A 63 20.65 72.19 18.42
CA ARG A 63 21.23 70.87 18.15
C ARG A 63 20.87 69.87 19.25
N ALA A 64 20.88 70.29 20.52
CA ALA A 64 20.46 69.47 21.65
C ALA A 64 18.95 69.14 21.59
N ALA A 65 18.11 70.14 21.30
CA ALA A 65 16.67 69.95 21.14
C ALA A 65 16.32 69.00 19.99
N ASN A 66 16.95 69.18 18.82
CA ASN A 66 16.74 68.28 17.67
C ASN A 66 17.24 66.85 17.95
N SER A 67 18.35 66.69 18.68
CA SER A 67 18.87 65.38 19.08
C SER A 67 17.91 64.65 20.03
N ALA A 68 17.29 65.36 20.97
CA ALA A 68 16.25 64.79 21.83
C ALA A 68 15.00 64.35 21.04
N MET A 69 14.59 65.14 20.04
CA MET A 69 13.46 64.79 19.16
C MET A 69 13.77 63.57 18.29
N ILE A 70 15.01 63.45 17.76
CA ILE A 70 15.46 62.26 17.03
C ILE A 70 15.43 61.03 17.93
N GLN A 71 15.84 61.13 19.20
CA GLN A 71 15.80 60.00 20.12
C GLN A 71 14.37 59.49 20.36
N ILE A 72 13.42 60.40 20.59
CA ILE A 72 11.99 60.05 20.74
C ILE A 72 11.45 59.39 19.47
N ALA A 73 11.78 59.94 18.30
CA ALA A 73 11.34 59.39 17.03
C ALA A 73 11.91 57.98 16.76
N ILE A 74 13.18 57.76 17.07
CA ILE A 74 13.88 56.47 16.89
C ILE A 74 13.32 55.40 17.82
N ASP A 75 13.05 55.71 19.09
CA ASP A 75 12.46 54.74 20.02
C ASP A 75 11.04 54.34 19.58
N ARG A 76 10.27 55.27 18.99
CA ARG A 76 8.96 54.96 18.38
C ARG A 76 9.10 54.10 17.12
N LEU A 77 10.02 54.46 16.22
CA LEU A 77 10.30 53.69 15.00
C LEU A 77 10.77 52.27 15.30
N GLU A 78 11.57 52.07 16.35
CA GLU A 78 11.96 50.73 16.82
C GLU A 78 10.75 49.91 17.30
N GLY A 79 9.82 50.55 18.02
CA GLY A 79 8.56 49.94 18.44
C GLY A 79 7.68 49.50 17.27
N GLU A 80 7.51 50.36 16.27
CA GLU A 80 6.74 50.04 15.05
C GLU A 80 7.43 48.95 14.22
N PHE A 81 8.76 49.02 14.08
CA PHE A 81 9.57 47.98 13.41
C PHE A 81 9.34 46.60 14.05
N ARG A 82 9.32 46.54 15.39
CA ARG A 82 9.00 45.31 16.14
C ARG A 82 7.58 44.82 15.86
N ILE A 83 6.59 45.72 15.86
CA ILE A 83 5.18 45.37 15.65
C ILE A 83 4.95 44.83 14.24
N ILE A 84 5.46 45.51 13.22
CA ILE A 84 5.33 45.08 11.82
C ILE A 84 6.00 43.71 11.63
N LEU A 85 7.19 43.49 12.21
CA LEU A 85 7.85 42.18 12.19
C LEU A 85 7.06 41.07 12.89
N ILE A 86 6.36 41.37 13.99
CA ILE A 86 5.49 40.42 14.69
C ILE A 86 4.23 40.12 13.87
N ASN A 87 3.64 41.12 13.23
CA ASN A 87 2.44 40.95 12.41
C ASN A 87 2.72 40.11 11.15
N LEU A 88 3.92 40.25 10.56
CA LEU A 88 4.41 39.36 9.50
C LEU A 88 4.48 37.88 9.92
N ASN A 89 4.48 37.57 11.23
CA ASN A 89 4.58 36.21 11.76
C ASN A 89 3.24 35.51 12.01
N SER A 90 2.12 36.26 12.00
CA SER A 90 0.81 35.70 12.32
C SER A 90 0.14 35.17 11.04
N PRO A 91 -0.32 33.90 10.99
CA PRO A 91 -1.10 33.38 9.87
C PRO A 91 -2.48 34.04 9.71
N THR A 92 -2.79 35.03 10.54
CA THR A 92 -4.11 35.66 10.66
C THR A 92 -3.95 37.13 11.03
N GLY A 93 -4.38 38.01 10.14
CA GLY A 93 -4.67 39.42 10.38
C GLY A 93 -4.94 40.09 9.02
N ILE A 94 -6.09 40.70 8.72
CA ILE A 94 -6.97 41.51 9.57
C ILE A 94 -8.43 41.35 9.11
N ASN A 95 -9.28 40.68 9.91
CA ASN A 95 -10.56 41.18 10.46
C ASN A 95 -11.37 40.04 11.09
N SER A 96 -11.74 40.26 12.36
CA SER A 96 -12.60 39.38 13.13
C SER A 96 -14.07 39.63 12.81
N ARG A 97 -14.74 38.61 12.25
CA ARG A 97 -16.09 38.20 12.63
C ARG A 97 -16.35 36.78 12.10
N THR A 98 -16.72 35.91 13.04
CA THR A 98 -17.17 34.50 12.92
C THR A 98 -16.16 33.42 12.51
N GLY A 99 -15.59 32.76 13.53
CA GLY A 99 -15.85 31.34 13.77
C GLY A 99 -15.04 30.26 13.01
N SER A 100 -13.92 29.87 13.61
CA SER A 100 -13.30 28.53 13.58
C SER A 100 -12.55 28.06 12.33
N SER A 101 -11.25 27.86 12.54
CA SER A 101 -10.19 27.54 11.59
C SER A 101 -9.78 26.08 11.62
N SER A 102 -9.32 25.58 10.47
CA SER A 102 -8.13 24.71 10.41
C SER A 102 -7.56 24.72 9.00
N ALA A 103 -6.77 25.74 8.71
CA ALA A 103 -5.90 25.77 7.55
C ALA A 103 -4.57 25.07 7.91
N THR A 104 -4.52 23.76 7.68
CA THR A 104 -3.28 23.02 7.45
C THR A 104 -3.10 22.91 5.94
N SER A 105 -2.32 23.83 5.37
CA SER A 105 -1.94 23.76 3.96
C SER A 105 -1.01 22.57 3.73
N SER A 106 -1.48 21.65 2.89
CA SER A 106 -0.76 20.51 2.36
C SER A 106 0.34 20.97 1.42
N VAL A 107 1.60 20.80 1.84
CA VAL A 107 2.75 20.86 0.92
C VAL A 107 2.79 19.55 0.15
N THR A 108 2.40 19.60 -1.12
CA THR A 108 2.59 18.51 -2.08
C THR A 108 4.06 18.42 -2.50
N ASP A 109 4.57 17.19 -2.58
CA ASP A 109 5.89 16.86 -3.14
C ASP A 109 5.79 17.02 -4.67
N SER A 110 6.33 18.12 -5.20
CA SER A 110 6.53 18.29 -6.64
C SER A 110 7.93 18.86 -6.88
N THR A 111 8.89 17.96 -7.08
CA THR A 111 10.16 18.26 -7.74
C THR A 111 9.91 18.39 -9.23
N THR A 112 9.68 19.61 -9.70
CA THR A 112 9.98 20.14 -11.06
C THR A 112 9.38 21.54 -11.18
N GLY A 113 10.16 22.51 -11.66
CA GLY A 113 9.70 23.88 -11.93
C GLY A 113 10.30 24.94 -10.99
N TYR A 114 11.54 25.34 -11.29
CA TYR A 114 11.93 26.73 -11.09
C TYR A 114 11.14 27.54 -12.12
N GLU A 115 10.13 28.30 -11.67
CA GLU A 115 9.68 29.58 -12.23
C GLU A 115 8.33 29.98 -11.60
N ASP A 116 8.28 31.24 -11.12
CA ASP A 116 7.10 32.06 -10.82
C ASP A 116 5.86 31.42 -10.16
N TYR A 117 5.91 31.31 -8.82
CA TYR A 117 4.68 31.38 -8.03
C TYR A 117 4.22 32.84 -7.89
N ASN A 118 3.32 33.23 -8.79
CA ASN A 118 2.62 34.51 -8.79
C ASN A 118 1.85 34.75 -7.48
N TYR A 119 2.35 35.71 -6.69
CA TYR A 119 1.74 36.31 -5.51
C TYR A 119 0.77 37.42 -5.94
N THR A 120 -0.45 37.11 -6.36
CA THR A 120 -1.34 38.16 -6.94
C THR A 120 -2.57 38.51 -6.11
N SER A 121 -2.77 37.95 -4.89
CA SER A 121 -3.82 38.45 -3.98
C SER A 121 -3.41 38.61 -2.51
N TYR A 122 -2.37 37.93 -2.04
CA TYR A 122 -1.78 38.13 -0.70
C TYR A 122 -0.45 38.92 -0.74
N GLY A 123 0.07 39.21 -1.93
CA GLY A 123 1.41 39.77 -2.13
C GLY A 123 1.53 41.28 -1.87
N ALA A 124 0.43 42.03 -2.02
CA ALA A 124 0.44 43.48 -1.84
C ALA A 124 0.77 43.86 -0.38
N ASN A 125 0.03 43.33 0.60
CA ASN A 125 0.23 43.66 2.02
C ASN A 125 1.60 43.21 2.56
N ILE A 126 2.15 42.09 2.09
CA ILE A 126 3.48 41.61 2.52
C ILE A 126 4.59 42.50 1.91
N LYS A 127 4.44 42.90 0.64
CA LYS A 127 5.37 43.81 -0.02
C LYS A 127 5.37 45.17 0.67
N GLU A 128 4.19 45.70 0.97
CA GLU A 128 4.03 46.96 1.68
C GLU A 128 4.67 46.94 3.08
N ALA A 129 4.46 45.86 3.85
CA ALA A 129 5.10 45.71 5.16
C ALA A 129 6.64 45.60 5.07
N ILE A 130 7.17 44.95 4.02
CA ILE A 130 8.63 44.89 3.79
C ILE A 130 9.18 46.28 3.41
N ASP A 131 8.45 47.03 2.57
CA ASP A 131 8.83 48.38 2.17
C ASP A 131 8.82 49.33 3.37
N ASP A 132 7.82 49.21 4.26
CA ASP A 132 7.75 49.99 5.51
C ASP A 132 8.90 49.64 6.47
N LEU A 133 9.23 48.35 6.62
CA LEU A 133 10.40 47.92 7.41
C LEU A 133 11.71 48.47 6.85
N ARG A 134 11.87 48.47 5.52
CA ARG A 134 13.04 49.05 4.84
C ARG A 134 13.10 50.56 5.07
N ASN A 135 11.99 51.27 4.94
CA ASN A 135 11.90 52.72 5.15
C ASN A 135 12.27 53.12 6.59
N ILE A 136 11.85 52.32 7.58
CA ILE A 136 12.23 52.50 8.98
C ILE A 136 13.74 52.24 9.15
N ALA A 137 14.25 51.12 8.62
CA ALA A 137 15.66 50.74 8.73
C ALA A 137 16.60 51.79 8.12
N GLN A 138 16.24 52.38 6.97
CA GLN A 138 16.99 53.46 6.32
C GLN A 138 17.12 54.69 7.22
N ARG A 139 16.02 55.15 7.83
CA ARG A 139 16.01 56.33 8.70
C ARG A 139 16.71 56.11 10.03
N MET A 140 16.62 54.89 10.57
CA MET A 140 17.41 54.48 11.73
C MET A 140 18.91 54.42 11.39
N ASN A 141 19.29 54.04 10.17
CA ASN A 141 20.68 54.07 9.71
C ASN A 141 21.22 55.50 9.58
N CYS A 142 20.46 56.41 8.96
CA CYS A 142 20.83 57.82 8.84
C CYS A 142 21.06 58.50 10.21
N ALA A 143 20.38 58.04 11.26
CA ALA A 143 20.57 58.51 12.63
C ALA A 143 21.68 57.77 13.42
N GLY A 144 22.33 56.74 12.85
CA GLY A 144 23.36 55.95 13.54
C GLY A 144 22.84 54.83 14.47
N TYR A 145 21.55 54.51 14.43
CA TYR A 145 20.90 53.53 15.31
C TYR A 145 20.58 52.18 14.64
N LEU A 146 21.20 51.87 13.50
CA LEU A 146 20.97 50.61 12.77
C LEU A 146 21.19 49.36 13.64
N HIS A 147 22.14 49.41 14.58
CA HIS A 147 22.42 48.30 15.51
C HIS A 147 21.20 47.93 16.39
N LYS A 148 20.35 48.88 16.76
CA LYS A 148 19.11 48.62 17.51
C LYS A 148 18.08 47.89 16.63
N CYS A 149 17.93 48.32 15.38
CA CYS A 149 17.05 47.71 14.38
C CYS A 149 17.42 46.23 14.13
N VAL A 150 18.71 45.97 13.93
CA VAL A 150 19.30 44.64 13.72
C VAL A 150 19.11 43.74 14.96
N LYS A 151 19.33 44.27 16.18
CA LYS A 151 19.07 43.54 17.43
C LYS A 151 17.60 43.18 17.59
N THR A 152 16.69 44.11 17.30
CA THR A 152 15.24 43.86 17.37
C THR A 152 14.79 42.83 16.33
N TYR A 153 15.31 42.89 15.11
CA TYR A 153 15.10 41.85 14.08
C TYR A 153 15.50 40.47 14.61
N LYS A 154 16.74 40.33 15.08
CA LYS A 154 17.26 39.07 15.66
C LYS A 154 16.33 38.50 16.73
N THR A 155 15.94 39.31 17.72
CA THR A 155 15.12 38.82 18.84
C THR A 155 13.76 38.32 18.38
N VAL A 156 13.07 39.06 17.51
CA VAL A 156 11.74 38.68 17.04
C VAL A 156 11.80 37.46 16.13
N ARG A 157 12.72 37.44 15.17
CA ARG A 157 12.84 36.35 14.19
C ARG A 157 13.35 35.06 14.80
N LYS A 158 14.29 35.12 15.74
CA LYS A 158 14.74 33.95 16.52
C LYS A 158 13.57 33.31 17.28
N SER A 159 12.76 34.11 17.97
CA SER A 159 11.57 33.61 18.68
C SER A 159 10.57 32.92 17.74
N PHE A 160 10.37 33.47 16.55
CA PHE A 160 9.51 32.89 15.51
C PHE A 160 10.06 31.55 14.98
N LEU A 161 11.36 31.47 14.70
CA LEU A 161 12.01 30.24 14.23
C LEU A 161 11.96 29.14 15.29
N ASP A 162 12.25 29.47 16.55
CA ASP A 162 12.15 28.55 17.68
C ASP A 162 10.70 28.02 17.85
N ALA A 163 9.70 28.90 17.71
CA ALA A 163 8.30 28.50 17.75
C ALA A 163 7.93 27.60 16.55
N SER A 164 8.47 27.88 15.37
CA SER A 164 8.26 27.07 14.17
C SER A 164 8.88 25.67 14.29
N PHE A 165 10.09 25.57 14.85
CA PHE A 165 10.74 24.28 15.15
C PHE A 165 9.95 23.46 16.17
N ARG A 166 9.40 24.11 17.21
CA ARG A 166 8.49 23.46 18.17
C ARG A 166 7.22 22.93 17.49
N ARG A 167 6.62 23.69 16.57
CA ARG A 167 5.43 23.27 15.79
C ARG A 167 5.72 22.11 14.84
N LEU A 168 6.91 22.08 14.23
CA LEU A 168 7.38 20.98 13.40
C LEU A 168 7.79 19.74 14.21
N GLY A 169 7.76 19.83 15.55
CA GLY A 169 8.04 18.71 16.45
C GLY A 169 9.53 18.36 16.56
N ILE A 170 10.43 19.26 16.14
CA ILE A 170 11.88 19.09 16.31
C ILE A 170 12.22 19.45 17.77
N ARG A 171 12.62 18.46 18.56
CA ARG A 171 13.15 18.66 19.93
C ARG A 171 14.67 18.68 19.91
N LYS A 172 15.27 19.41 20.84
CA LYS A 172 16.72 19.35 21.07
C LYS A 172 17.03 18.00 21.71
N LEU A 173 17.85 17.19 21.05
CA LEU A 173 18.27 15.88 21.54
C LEU A 173 19.79 15.85 21.52
N GLY A 174 20.39 15.42 22.63
CA GLY A 174 21.81 15.13 22.69
C GLY A 174 22.14 13.78 22.07
N ILE A 175 23.43 13.49 21.92
CA ILE A 175 23.93 12.19 21.47
C ILE A 175 23.44 11.09 22.41
N ASP A 176 23.58 11.28 23.73
CA ASP A 176 23.17 10.29 24.74
C ASP A 176 21.66 10.02 24.74
N ASP A 177 20.84 11.04 24.45
CA ASP A 177 19.39 10.88 24.36
C ASP A 177 19.02 9.99 23.18
N VAL A 178 19.67 10.18 22.03
CA VAL A 178 19.44 9.35 20.83
C VAL A 178 19.85 7.90 21.08
N HIS A 179 20.91 7.66 21.85
CA HIS A 179 21.36 6.32 22.22
C HIS A 179 20.39 5.58 23.16
N ARG A 180 19.64 6.32 24.00
CA ARG A 180 18.67 5.75 24.96
C ARG A 180 17.31 5.44 24.35
N LEU A 181 17.02 5.93 23.14
CA LEU A 181 15.72 5.72 22.50
C LEU A 181 15.60 4.30 21.93
N GLU A 182 14.43 3.70 22.15
CA GLU A 182 14.01 2.48 21.46
C GLU A 182 13.85 2.73 19.96
N TRP A 183 14.09 1.70 19.14
CA TRP A 183 14.11 1.86 17.68
C TRP A 183 12.80 2.42 17.12
N GLY A 184 11.64 1.97 17.61
CA GLY A 184 10.34 2.47 17.15
C GLY A 184 10.13 3.96 17.41
N GLU A 185 10.65 4.48 18.53
CA GLU A 185 10.61 5.91 18.83
C GLU A 185 11.59 6.70 17.96
N LEU A 186 12.78 6.13 17.73
CA LEU A 186 13.80 6.72 16.88
C LEU A 186 13.34 6.82 15.41
N GLU A 187 12.74 5.76 14.88
CA GLU A 187 12.18 5.71 13.53
C GLU A 187 11.09 6.78 13.32
N ALA A 188 10.19 6.94 14.30
CA ALA A 188 9.16 7.96 14.26
C ALA A 188 9.76 9.39 14.30
N LYS A 189 10.88 9.57 15.00
CA LYS A 189 11.63 10.86 15.03
C LYS A 189 12.38 11.11 13.72
N ILE A 190 13.01 10.10 13.12
CA ILE A 190 13.66 10.19 11.81
C ILE A 190 12.64 10.62 10.74
N THR A 191 11.48 9.99 10.71
CA THR A 191 10.42 10.31 9.74
C THR A 191 9.92 11.75 9.89
N ARG A 192 9.76 12.22 11.13
CA ARG A 192 9.41 13.63 11.40
C ARG A 192 10.52 14.58 11.00
N TRP A 193 11.77 14.22 11.30
CA TRP A 193 12.94 15.01 10.94
C TRP A 193 13.07 15.17 9.43
N ILE A 194 12.87 14.11 8.63
CA ILE A 194 12.92 14.18 7.15
C ILE A 194 11.95 15.24 6.62
N ARG A 195 10.70 15.22 7.08
CA ARG A 195 9.68 16.20 6.67
C ARG A 195 10.05 17.61 7.13
N ALA A 196 10.48 17.74 8.37
CA ALA A 196 10.83 19.03 8.95
C ALA A 196 12.09 19.62 8.29
N ALA A 197 13.09 18.82 7.94
CA ALA A 197 14.32 19.26 7.27
C ALA A 197 14.03 19.89 5.90
N LYS A 198 13.17 19.26 5.08
CA LYS A 198 12.72 19.82 3.79
C LYS A 198 12.09 21.21 3.98
N ILE A 199 11.20 21.35 4.97
CA ILE A 199 10.50 22.62 5.26
C ILE A 199 11.47 23.67 5.82
N CYS A 200 12.33 23.29 6.77
CA CYS A 200 13.26 24.21 7.41
C CYS A 200 14.25 24.80 6.39
N ILE A 201 14.84 23.97 5.53
CA ILE A 201 15.86 24.41 4.57
C ILE A 201 15.20 25.19 3.42
N ARG A 202 14.22 24.61 2.73
CA ARG A 202 13.66 25.23 1.51
C ARG A 202 12.68 26.36 1.76
N VAL A 203 12.04 26.39 2.93
CA VAL A 203 11.01 27.40 3.24
C VAL A 203 11.52 28.34 4.32
N LEU A 204 11.81 27.85 5.53
CA LEU A 204 12.10 28.74 6.66
C LEU A 204 13.41 29.50 6.48
N PHE A 205 14.53 28.82 6.25
CA PHE A 205 15.83 29.46 6.12
C PHE A 205 15.94 30.28 4.82
N ALA A 206 15.41 29.77 3.71
CA ALA A 206 15.38 30.50 2.45
C ALA A 206 14.50 31.77 2.52
N SER A 207 13.32 31.71 3.14
CA SER A 207 12.46 32.90 3.31
C SER A 207 13.05 33.91 4.29
N GLU A 208 13.69 33.45 5.36
CA GLU A 208 14.38 34.32 6.32
C GLU A 208 15.55 35.05 5.67
N LYS A 209 16.34 34.36 4.83
CA LYS A 209 17.43 34.98 4.06
C LYS A 209 16.91 36.08 3.15
N ARG A 210 15.86 35.78 2.36
CA ARG A 210 15.23 36.73 1.45
C ARG A 210 14.61 37.92 2.18
N LEU A 211 14.00 37.70 3.34
CA LEU A 211 13.41 38.78 4.15
C LEU A 211 14.50 39.70 4.70
N PHE A 212 15.58 39.12 5.24
CA PHE A 212 16.72 39.88 5.74
C PHE A 212 17.37 40.72 4.63
N GLU A 213 17.65 40.11 3.48
CA GLU A 213 18.21 40.80 2.30
C GLU A 213 17.29 41.94 1.86
N LYS A 214 15.98 41.72 1.77
CA LYS A 214 15.03 42.79 1.38
C LYS A 214 14.96 43.93 2.38
N ILE A 215 15.05 43.69 3.69
CA ILE A 215 14.94 44.80 4.66
C ILE A 215 16.24 45.61 4.71
N PHE A 216 17.40 44.94 4.59
CA PHE A 216 18.71 45.52 4.89
C PHE A 216 19.61 45.74 3.68
N GLU A 217 19.11 45.55 2.45
CA GLU A 217 19.83 45.80 1.20
C GLU A 217 20.50 47.18 1.18
N GLY A 218 21.82 47.22 0.98
CA GLY A 218 22.60 48.46 0.92
C GLY A 218 22.79 49.20 2.25
N LEU A 219 22.23 48.70 3.36
CA LEU A 219 22.32 49.34 4.68
C LEU A 219 23.39 48.77 5.60
N VAL A 220 23.75 47.50 5.42
CA VAL A 220 24.73 46.83 6.27
C VAL A 220 25.93 46.40 5.43
N THR A 221 27.13 46.79 5.83
CA THR A 221 28.37 46.17 5.34
C THR A 221 28.51 44.76 5.96
N VAL A 222 29.59 44.02 5.66
CA VAL A 222 29.86 42.60 6.02
C VAL A 222 29.38 42.13 7.42
N THR A 223 29.17 43.02 8.38
CA THR A 223 28.57 42.79 9.70
C THR A 223 27.07 42.42 9.72
N GLY A 224 26.31 42.60 8.63
CA GLY A 224 24.87 42.31 8.58
C GLY A 224 24.54 40.82 8.52
N GLU A 225 25.33 40.06 7.77
CA GLU A 225 25.14 38.61 7.64
C GLU A 225 25.35 37.88 8.97
N ALA A 226 26.18 38.43 9.87
CA ALA A 226 26.34 37.96 11.23
C ALA A 226 25.02 37.99 12.02
N CYS A 227 24.12 38.95 11.74
CA CYS A 227 22.82 39.03 12.41
C CYS A 227 21.83 37.97 11.91
N PHE A 228 21.74 37.78 10.59
CA PHE A 228 20.98 36.67 10.00
C PHE A 228 21.44 35.33 10.61
N MET A 229 22.76 35.18 10.73
CA MET A 229 23.39 34.05 11.39
C MET A 229 22.92 33.84 12.82
N GLU A 230 23.00 34.87 13.65
CA GLU A 230 22.60 34.78 15.05
C GLU A 230 21.11 34.46 15.27
N ALA A 231 20.26 34.68 14.25
CA ALA A 231 18.85 34.31 14.29
C ALA A 231 18.61 32.82 13.97
N ILE A 232 19.33 32.25 12.98
CA ILE A 232 19.08 30.90 12.47
C ILE A 232 20.02 29.82 13.04
N LYS A 233 21.20 30.22 13.56
CA LYS A 233 22.30 29.32 13.94
C LYS A 233 21.86 28.21 14.88
N ASP A 234 21.11 28.54 15.93
CA ASP A 234 20.68 27.54 16.92
C ASP A 234 19.73 26.48 16.30
N CYS A 235 18.83 26.92 15.42
CA CYS A 235 17.91 26.05 14.69
C CYS A 235 18.64 25.17 13.66
N ALA A 236 19.60 25.73 12.91
CA ALA A 236 20.40 24.99 11.93
C ALA A 236 21.29 23.93 12.61
N ILE A 237 21.99 24.30 13.68
CA ILE A 237 22.80 23.38 14.49
C ILE A 237 21.91 22.28 15.09
N GLN A 238 20.73 22.63 15.62
CA GLN A 238 19.80 21.64 16.17
C GLN A 238 19.34 20.63 15.11
N LEU A 239 19.08 21.09 13.88
CA LEU A 239 18.66 20.23 12.78
C LEU A 239 19.77 19.23 12.39
N PHE A 240 21.01 19.72 12.29
CA PHE A 240 22.17 18.93 11.86
C PHE A 240 22.71 18.00 12.95
N ASN A 241 22.75 18.45 14.21
CA ASN A 241 23.18 17.65 15.36
C ASN A 241 22.33 16.38 15.55
N PHE A 242 21.05 16.41 15.17
CA PHE A 242 20.22 15.20 15.22
C PHE A 242 20.77 14.12 14.29
N VAL A 243 21.15 14.46 13.05
CA VAL A 243 21.72 13.51 12.10
C VAL A 243 23.10 13.06 12.54
N GLU A 244 23.91 13.98 13.05
CA GLU A 244 25.22 13.65 13.61
C GLU A 244 25.11 12.65 14.77
N ALA A 245 24.17 12.85 15.69
CA ALA A 245 23.86 11.91 16.76
C ALA A 245 23.37 10.55 16.24
N LEU A 246 22.62 10.52 15.12
CA LEU A 246 22.25 9.26 14.47
C LEU A 246 23.47 8.50 13.96
N THR A 247 24.47 9.18 13.39
CA THR A 247 25.68 8.54 12.82
C THR A 247 26.57 7.87 13.86
N SER A 248 26.50 8.30 15.13
CA SER A 248 27.22 7.67 16.24
C SER A 248 26.48 6.48 16.85
N SER A 249 25.23 6.23 16.45
CA SER A 249 24.40 5.18 17.05
C SER A 249 24.83 3.75 16.67
N ARG A 250 24.35 2.76 17.42
CA ARG A 250 24.59 1.34 17.11
C ARG A 250 24.18 1.03 15.67
N ARG A 251 25.14 0.51 14.91
CA ARG A 251 24.92 -0.10 13.61
C ARG A 251 24.11 -1.38 13.81
N SER A 252 23.10 -1.54 12.96
CA SER A 252 22.23 -2.71 12.95
C SER A 252 21.58 -2.79 11.57
N PRO A 253 21.53 -3.97 10.93
CA PRO A 253 20.94 -4.12 9.60
C PRO A 253 19.51 -3.61 9.50
N SER A 254 18.69 -3.79 10.54
CA SER A 254 17.29 -3.35 10.53
C SER A 254 17.10 -1.84 10.40
N ARG A 255 18.15 -1.05 10.69
CA ARG A 255 18.13 0.42 10.65
C ARG A 255 18.51 1.00 9.29
N LEU A 256 19.13 0.20 8.41
CA LEU A 256 19.77 0.66 7.17
C LEU A 256 18.82 1.52 6.31
N PHE A 257 17.60 1.07 6.06
CA PHE A 257 16.68 1.75 5.13
C PHE A 257 16.28 3.14 5.60
N LYS A 258 16.03 3.34 6.89
CA LYS A 258 15.70 4.67 7.43
C LYS A 258 16.92 5.60 7.41
N ILE A 259 18.12 5.07 7.55
CA ILE A 259 19.36 5.84 7.38
C ILE A 259 19.57 6.24 5.92
N LEU A 260 19.21 5.37 4.96
CA LEU A 260 19.21 5.71 3.53
C LEU A 260 18.16 6.78 3.18
N ASP A 261 16.98 6.76 3.82
CA ASP A 261 15.98 7.82 3.69
C ASP A 261 16.54 9.18 4.16
N VAL A 262 17.33 9.19 5.24
CA VAL A 262 18.02 10.40 5.73
C VAL A 262 19.10 10.85 4.75
N TYR A 263 19.93 9.93 4.26
CA TYR A 263 20.99 10.23 3.29
C TYR A 263 20.43 10.84 2.01
N SER A 264 19.41 10.20 1.42
CA SER A 264 18.79 10.67 0.17
C SER A 264 18.16 12.06 0.34
N THR A 265 17.41 12.27 1.43
CA THR A 265 16.84 13.58 1.76
C THR A 265 17.92 14.64 1.91
N PHE A 266 18.98 14.34 2.67
CA PHE A 266 20.02 15.30 2.96
C PHE A 266 20.88 15.61 1.72
N SER A 267 21.17 14.63 0.87
CA SER A 267 21.86 14.82 -0.41
C SER A 267 21.12 15.76 -1.35
N VAL A 268 19.77 15.72 -1.34
CA VAL A 268 18.93 16.60 -2.16
C VAL A 268 18.86 18.02 -1.60
N LEU A 269 19.01 18.18 -0.29
CA LEU A 269 18.95 19.47 0.39
C LEU A 269 20.31 20.18 0.49
N LEU A 270 21.42 19.46 0.31
CA LEU A 270 22.78 20.02 0.46
C LEU A 270 23.05 21.23 -0.46
N PRO A 271 22.66 21.23 -1.76
CA PRO A 271 22.82 22.40 -2.61
C PRO A 271 22.03 23.62 -2.11
N ASP A 272 20.83 23.40 -1.56
CA ASP A 272 20.00 24.47 -0.99
C ASP A 272 20.69 25.07 0.26
N VAL A 273 21.35 24.23 1.07
CA VAL A 273 22.17 24.65 2.22
C VAL A 273 23.34 25.50 1.74
N ASP A 274 24.06 25.10 0.69
CA ASP A 274 25.20 25.86 0.17
C ASP A 274 24.80 27.26 -0.33
N VAL A 275 23.64 27.36 -1.01
CA VAL A 275 23.09 28.63 -1.49
C VAL A 275 22.64 29.52 -0.34
N ILE A 276 21.96 28.96 0.66
CA ILE A 276 21.48 29.73 1.82
C ILE A 276 22.66 30.26 2.63
N PHE A 277 23.69 29.44 2.85
CA PHE A 277 24.80 29.74 3.76
C PHE A 277 26.11 30.16 3.07
N GLN A 278 26.03 30.77 1.89
CA GLN A 278 27.17 31.08 1.01
C GLN A 278 28.29 31.97 1.63
N SER A 279 27.97 32.79 2.62
CA SER A 279 28.86 33.80 3.20
C SER A 279 30.03 33.24 4.02
N GLU A 280 31.12 34.01 4.18
CA GLU A 280 32.32 33.60 4.95
C GLU A 280 32.01 33.38 6.44
N SER A 281 31.16 34.21 7.04
CA SER A 281 30.71 34.05 8.44
C SER A 281 29.92 32.75 8.71
N LEU A 282 29.48 32.09 7.63
CA LEU A 282 28.59 30.95 7.60
C LEU A 282 29.25 29.63 7.22
N GLU A 283 30.56 29.66 6.99
CA GLU A 283 31.35 28.52 6.56
C GLU A 283 31.27 27.34 7.54
N SER A 284 31.24 27.60 8.85
CA SER A 284 31.14 26.55 9.88
C SER A 284 29.91 25.65 9.75
N ILE A 285 28.75 26.20 9.34
CA ILE A 285 27.50 25.44 9.17
C ILE A 285 27.55 24.62 7.89
N ARG A 286 28.12 25.16 6.81
CA ARG A 286 28.34 24.43 5.56
C ARG A 286 29.33 23.29 5.73
N ILE A 287 30.44 23.52 6.42
CA ILE A 287 31.42 22.48 6.76
C ILE A 287 30.74 21.36 7.58
N GLN A 288 29.91 21.73 8.57
CA GLN A 288 29.16 20.74 9.35
C GLN A 288 28.19 19.93 8.48
N ALA A 289 27.41 20.60 7.61
CA ALA A 289 26.49 19.93 6.70
C ALA A 289 27.24 19.00 5.72
N ALA A 290 28.31 19.48 5.10
CA ALA A 290 29.14 18.71 4.17
C ALA A 290 29.76 17.47 4.84
N ARG A 291 30.09 17.53 6.13
CA ARG A 291 30.62 16.38 6.91
C ARG A 291 29.58 15.31 7.22
N ILE A 292 28.31 15.68 7.36
CA ILE A 292 27.24 14.73 7.74
C ILE A 292 27.01 13.68 6.65
N LEU A 293 27.01 14.09 5.39
CA LEU A 293 26.68 13.19 4.28
C LEU A 293 27.67 12.01 4.15
N PRO A 294 29.00 12.21 4.20
CA PRO A 294 29.98 11.13 4.31
C PRO A 294 29.81 10.26 5.57
N SER A 295 29.52 10.85 6.73
CA SER A 295 29.33 10.09 7.97
C SER A 295 28.12 9.16 7.91
N VAL A 296 27.01 9.62 7.32
CA VAL A 296 25.81 8.79 7.08
C VAL A 296 26.12 7.68 6.06
N ALA A 297 26.91 7.99 5.03
CA ALA A 297 27.37 7.01 4.05
C ALA A 297 28.21 5.90 4.69
N GLU A 298 29.16 6.24 5.56
CA GLU A 298 29.97 5.26 6.32
C GLU A 298 29.11 4.39 7.23
N MET A 299 28.11 4.97 7.90
CA MET A 299 27.17 4.20 8.72
C MET A 299 26.39 3.19 7.87
N ALA A 300 25.87 3.59 6.70
CA ALA A 300 25.15 2.70 5.80
C ALA A 300 26.04 1.55 5.29
N ARG A 301 27.30 1.85 4.91
CA ARG A 301 28.29 0.82 4.54
C ARG A 301 28.54 -0.16 5.68
N GLY A 302 28.76 0.34 6.89
CA GLY A 302 28.98 -0.50 8.07
C GLY A 302 27.78 -1.40 8.41
N MET A 303 26.55 -0.91 8.24
CA MET A 303 25.33 -1.71 8.46
C MET A 303 25.16 -2.83 7.41
N LEU A 304 25.56 -2.58 6.16
CA LEU A 304 25.57 -3.62 5.13
C LEU A 304 26.63 -4.69 5.43
N TRP A 305 27.82 -4.28 5.85
CA TRP A 305 28.87 -5.20 6.28
C TRP A 305 28.47 -6.04 7.50
N GLU A 306 27.81 -5.43 8.50
CA GLU A 306 27.27 -6.17 9.65
C GLU A 306 26.20 -7.18 9.23
N PHE A 307 25.38 -6.85 8.23
CA PHE A 307 24.42 -7.78 7.68
C PHE A 307 25.11 -8.97 7.02
N GLU A 308 26.12 -8.72 6.18
CA GLU A 308 26.91 -9.78 5.53
C GLU A 308 27.54 -10.72 6.55
N ASN A 309 28.16 -10.18 7.60
CA ASN A 309 28.75 -10.97 8.66
C ASN A 309 27.72 -11.71 9.51
N ALA A 310 26.57 -11.10 9.79
CA ALA A 310 25.48 -11.76 10.50
C ALA A 310 24.91 -12.94 9.70
N VAL A 311 24.87 -12.83 8.37
CA VAL A 311 24.47 -13.94 7.50
C VAL A 311 25.57 -15.00 7.44
N LEU A 312 26.84 -14.61 7.35
CA LEU A 312 28.00 -15.52 7.27
C LEU A 312 28.17 -16.36 8.53
N HIS A 313 28.16 -15.73 9.71
CA HIS A 313 28.35 -16.39 11.00
C HIS A 313 27.06 -16.92 11.61
N GLU A 314 26.08 -17.30 10.79
CA GLU A 314 24.88 -17.95 11.29
C GLU A 314 25.20 -19.39 11.73
N LEU A 315 25.13 -19.63 13.05
CA LEU A 315 25.49 -20.90 13.70
C LEU A 315 24.27 -21.77 14.05
N SER A 316 23.10 -21.51 13.45
CA SER A 316 21.89 -22.24 13.81
C SER A 316 21.92 -23.65 13.25
N ASN A 317 22.06 -24.63 14.14
CA ASN A 317 22.00 -26.05 13.80
C ASN A 317 20.56 -26.58 13.74
N VAL A 318 19.55 -25.69 13.78
CA VAL A 318 18.14 -26.08 13.77
C VAL A 318 17.73 -26.50 12.37
N VAL A 319 17.57 -27.81 12.17
CA VAL A 319 17.06 -28.39 10.92
C VAL A 319 15.54 -28.50 10.93
N ASP A 320 14.90 -28.17 9.80
CA ASP A 320 13.46 -28.35 9.65
C ASP A 320 13.15 -29.80 9.25
N ARG A 321 12.52 -30.56 10.15
CA ARG A 321 12.20 -31.98 9.95
C ARG A 321 11.29 -32.30 8.76
N ARG A 322 10.76 -31.29 8.04
CA ARG A 322 9.88 -31.44 6.87
C ARG A 322 10.48 -30.83 5.59
N GLY A 323 11.71 -30.31 5.65
CA GLY A 323 12.41 -29.74 4.50
C GLY A 323 11.86 -28.39 4.03
N ARG A 324 11.20 -27.61 4.90
CA ARG A 324 10.61 -26.30 4.55
C ARG A 324 11.68 -25.25 4.23
N ILE A 325 11.23 -24.13 3.65
CA ILE A 325 12.07 -22.94 3.47
C ILE A 325 12.54 -22.46 4.85
N HIS A 326 13.86 -22.29 4.99
CA HIS A 326 14.47 -21.85 6.23
C HIS A 326 14.14 -20.38 6.51
N PRO A 327 13.84 -19.98 7.77
CA PRO A 327 13.54 -18.59 8.10
C PRO A 327 14.62 -17.59 7.67
N LEU A 328 15.90 -17.97 7.81
CA LEU A 328 17.04 -17.20 7.29
C LEU A 328 16.92 -16.90 5.79
N THR A 329 16.53 -17.88 4.95
CA THR A 329 16.32 -17.68 3.51
C THR A 329 15.25 -16.64 3.27
N GLY A 330 14.13 -16.72 4.00
CA GLY A 330 13.06 -15.73 3.92
C GLY A 330 13.52 -14.33 4.31
N TYR A 331 14.25 -14.22 5.42
CA TYR A 331 14.77 -12.95 5.93
C TYR A 331 15.76 -12.30 4.97
N VAL A 332 16.79 -13.05 4.51
CA VAL A 332 17.83 -12.54 3.61
C VAL A 332 17.26 -12.14 2.27
N VAL A 333 16.39 -12.97 1.68
CA VAL A 333 15.78 -12.67 0.38
C VAL A 333 14.87 -11.43 0.46
N ASN A 334 14.12 -11.27 1.55
CA ASN A 334 13.31 -10.07 1.74
C ASN A 334 14.20 -8.82 1.91
N TYR A 335 15.31 -8.95 2.65
CA TYR A 335 16.26 -7.86 2.87
C TYR A 335 16.96 -7.41 1.58
N ILE A 336 17.45 -8.33 0.74
CA ILE A 336 18.04 -7.98 -0.56
C ILE A 336 17.00 -7.41 -1.54
N THR A 337 15.75 -7.87 -1.45
CA THR A 337 14.64 -7.29 -2.23
C THR A 337 14.40 -5.84 -1.80
N GLN A 338 14.42 -5.55 -0.50
CA GLN A 338 14.28 -4.19 0.00
C GLN A 338 15.49 -3.32 -0.36
N ILE A 339 16.72 -3.86 -0.38
CA ILE A 339 17.92 -3.17 -0.89
C ILE A 339 17.75 -2.76 -2.35
N SER A 340 17.11 -3.59 -3.17
CA SER A 340 16.91 -3.28 -4.60
C SER A 340 16.08 -2.01 -4.83
N SER A 341 15.16 -1.67 -3.91
CA SER A 341 14.41 -0.40 -3.96
C SER A 341 15.29 0.84 -3.77
N TYR A 342 16.49 0.68 -3.20
CA TYR A 342 17.46 1.75 -2.96
C TYR A 342 18.68 1.68 -3.91
N LYS A 343 18.54 1.02 -5.08
CA LYS A 343 19.61 0.81 -6.08
C LYS A 343 20.41 2.09 -6.36
N GLU A 344 19.73 3.19 -6.70
CA GLU A 344 20.41 4.44 -7.09
C GLU A 344 21.26 5.04 -5.96
N THR A 345 20.69 5.08 -4.74
CA THR A 345 21.36 5.62 -3.55
C THR A 345 22.54 4.74 -3.15
N LEU A 346 22.35 3.42 -3.09
CA LEU A 346 23.39 2.49 -2.67
C LEU A 346 24.51 2.33 -3.70
N THR A 347 24.21 2.48 -4.99
CA THR A 347 25.25 2.45 -6.05
C THR A 347 26.23 3.61 -5.90
N LYS A 348 25.77 4.78 -5.44
CA LYS A 348 26.64 5.93 -5.14
C LYS A 348 27.44 5.75 -3.85
N LEU A 349 26.90 4.99 -2.89
CA LEU A 349 27.47 4.82 -1.56
C LEU A 349 28.51 3.70 -1.46
N ILE A 350 28.33 2.62 -2.22
CA ILE A 350 29.17 1.43 -2.13
C ILE A 350 30.21 1.51 -3.25
N LEU A 351 31.46 1.78 -2.85
CA LEU A 351 32.56 2.02 -3.78
C LEU A 351 33.53 0.83 -3.88
N SER A 352 33.59 -0.01 -2.85
CA SER A 352 34.44 -1.20 -2.78
C SER A 352 33.63 -2.46 -3.01
N LYS A 353 34.23 -3.46 -3.66
CA LYS A 353 33.69 -4.83 -3.73
C LYS A 353 33.88 -5.55 -2.39
N PRO A 354 33.13 -6.63 -2.13
CA PRO A 354 33.35 -7.46 -0.94
C PRO A 354 34.79 -8.00 -0.93
N SER A 355 35.44 -7.92 0.24
CA SER A 355 36.76 -8.50 0.50
C SER A 355 36.61 -9.69 1.42
N LYS A 356 37.31 -10.80 1.13
CA LYS A 356 37.43 -11.92 2.07
C LYS A 356 38.35 -11.47 3.20
N ASP A 357 37.88 -11.48 4.45
CA ASP A 357 38.82 -11.47 5.58
C ASP A 357 39.62 -12.77 5.54
N CYS A 358 40.94 -12.69 5.69
CA CYS A 358 41.89 -13.76 5.41
C CYS A 358 41.72 -15.04 6.26
N ASP A 359 40.85 -15.03 7.27
CA ASP A 359 40.72 -16.11 8.27
C ASP A 359 39.32 -16.81 8.31
N ALA A 360 38.40 -16.52 7.40
CA ALA A 360 37.03 -17.06 7.45
C ALA A 360 36.82 -18.31 6.55
N THR A 361 36.19 -19.36 7.11
CA THR A 361 35.61 -20.51 6.38
C THR A 361 34.37 -20.07 5.60
N GLY A 362 34.57 -19.37 4.48
CA GLY A 362 33.52 -18.88 3.59
C GLY A 362 33.47 -19.60 2.24
N PRO A 363 32.47 -19.30 1.38
CA PRO A 363 32.31 -19.95 0.08
C PRO A 363 33.56 -19.82 -0.82
N ASP A 364 33.88 -20.91 -1.53
CA ASP A 364 34.87 -20.92 -2.62
C ASP A 364 34.25 -20.26 -3.85
N MET A 365 34.28 -18.94 -3.88
CA MET A 365 33.88 -18.17 -5.05
C MET A 365 35.13 -17.79 -5.84
N GLU A 366 35.15 -18.11 -7.14
CA GLU A 366 36.10 -17.52 -8.06
C GLU A 366 35.73 -16.04 -8.25
N PHE A 367 36.46 -15.13 -7.59
CA PHE A 367 36.29 -13.67 -7.70
C PHE A 367 36.40 -13.15 -9.15
N SER A 368 36.85 -13.99 -10.08
CA SER A 368 36.83 -13.80 -11.53
C SER A 368 35.41 -13.58 -12.09
N GLU A 369 34.36 -14.20 -11.52
CA GLU A 369 32.95 -14.02 -11.94
C GLU A 369 32.38 -12.63 -11.58
N LEU A 370 33.03 -11.92 -10.65
CA LEU A 370 32.63 -10.58 -10.19
C LEU A 370 33.32 -9.46 -11.01
N ALA A 371 34.17 -9.80 -11.98
CA ALA A 371 34.81 -8.84 -12.88
C ALA A 371 33.75 -8.14 -13.76
N GLY A 372 33.75 -6.81 -13.80
CA GLY A 372 32.78 -6.01 -14.58
C GLY A 372 31.43 -5.70 -13.92
N ARG A 373 31.11 -6.28 -12.75
CA ARG A 373 29.89 -5.94 -11.98
C ARG A 373 30.09 -4.70 -11.10
N THR A 374 28.99 -3.98 -10.85
CA THR A 374 29.00 -2.86 -9.88
C THR A 374 29.30 -3.40 -8.46
N PRO A 375 29.90 -2.59 -7.58
CA PRO A 375 30.16 -3.00 -6.20
C PRO A 375 28.91 -3.50 -5.47
N LEU A 376 27.78 -2.80 -5.59
CA LEU A 376 26.51 -3.21 -4.99
C LEU A 376 26.02 -4.57 -5.53
N SER A 377 26.08 -4.79 -6.85
CA SER A 377 25.76 -6.09 -7.43
C SER A 377 26.65 -7.21 -6.88
N ALA A 378 27.95 -6.93 -6.70
CA ALA A 378 28.89 -7.89 -6.11
C ALA A 378 28.54 -8.25 -4.67
N HIS A 379 28.16 -7.27 -3.84
CA HIS A 379 27.70 -7.52 -2.47
C HIS A 379 26.39 -8.33 -2.42
N LEU A 380 25.44 -8.09 -3.33
CA LEU A 380 24.20 -8.88 -3.39
C LEU A 380 24.44 -10.34 -3.79
N ILE A 381 25.29 -10.56 -4.79
CA ILE A 381 25.70 -11.91 -5.20
C ILE A 381 26.43 -12.61 -4.05
N TRP A 382 27.34 -11.89 -3.38
CA TRP A 382 28.06 -12.38 -2.21
C TRP A 382 27.11 -12.83 -1.09
N ILE A 383 26.11 -12.03 -0.74
CA ILE A 383 25.08 -12.38 0.26
C ILE A 383 24.32 -13.65 -0.14
N ILE A 384 23.95 -13.79 -1.41
CA ILE A 384 23.23 -14.97 -1.92
C ILE A 384 24.10 -16.22 -1.81
N ASP A 385 25.39 -16.11 -2.14
CA ASP A 385 26.32 -17.23 -2.09
C ASP A 385 26.70 -17.61 -0.65
N ILE A 386 26.83 -16.64 0.27
CA ILE A 386 26.93 -16.93 1.70
C ILE A 386 25.69 -17.69 2.18
N LEU A 387 24.49 -17.23 1.80
CA LEU A 387 23.25 -17.91 2.16
C LEU A 387 23.23 -19.35 1.63
N GLN A 388 23.59 -19.57 0.36
CA GLN A 388 23.69 -20.92 -0.21
C GLN A 388 24.73 -21.78 0.53
N PHE A 389 25.88 -21.23 0.89
CA PHE A 389 26.91 -21.93 1.67
C PHE A 389 26.39 -22.36 3.04
N ASN A 390 25.70 -21.47 3.75
CA ASN A 390 25.12 -21.79 5.06
C ASN A 390 23.98 -22.79 4.97
N LEU A 391 23.15 -22.71 3.93
CA LEU A 391 22.15 -23.74 3.65
C LEU A 391 22.80 -25.10 3.34
N LYS A 392 23.92 -25.13 2.60
CA LYS A 392 24.66 -26.37 2.30
C LYS A 392 25.24 -26.98 3.57
N ASN A 393 25.84 -26.18 4.44
CA ASN A 393 26.33 -26.68 5.73
C ASN A 393 25.18 -27.24 6.59
N LYS A 394 23.99 -26.62 6.55
CA LYS A 394 22.80 -27.14 7.25
C LYS A 394 22.32 -28.49 6.74
N THR A 395 22.50 -28.80 5.45
CA THR A 395 22.13 -30.12 4.92
C THR A 395 22.89 -31.27 5.58
N LYS A 396 24.09 -31.02 6.13
CA LYS A 396 24.92 -32.03 6.81
C LYS A 396 24.32 -32.53 8.13
N TYR A 397 23.40 -31.78 8.72
CA TYR A 397 22.74 -32.15 9.99
C TYR A 397 21.42 -32.93 9.80
N TYR A 398 21.03 -33.24 8.57
CA TYR A 398 19.87 -34.08 8.29
C TYR A 398 20.25 -35.57 8.36
N GLU A 399 19.50 -36.35 9.13
CA GLU A 399 19.67 -37.82 9.21
C GLU A 399 19.39 -38.49 7.85
N ASP A 400 18.35 -38.02 7.14
CA ASP A 400 18.04 -38.48 5.78
C ASP A 400 18.67 -37.55 4.75
N THR A 401 19.60 -38.10 3.96
CA THR A 401 20.30 -37.38 2.89
C THR A 401 19.32 -36.82 1.85
N SER A 402 18.26 -37.57 1.54
CA SER A 402 17.24 -37.15 0.56
C SER A 402 16.45 -35.94 1.05
N LEU A 403 16.15 -35.88 2.36
CA LEU A 403 15.50 -34.71 2.95
C LEU A 403 16.42 -33.48 2.91
N GLY A 404 17.72 -33.65 3.13
CA GLY A 404 18.71 -32.59 2.96
C GLY A 404 18.76 -32.03 1.52
N LYS A 405 18.68 -32.90 0.51
CA LYS A 405 18.61 -32.49 -0.91
C LYS A 405 17.29 -31.78 -1.24
N LEU A 406 16.17 -32.25 -0.72
CA LEU A 406 14.85 -31.61 -0.86
C LEU A 406 14.82 -30.22 -0.20
N PHE A 407 15.41 -30.09 0.98
CA PHE A 407 15.56 -28.81 1.68
C PHE A 407 16.37 -27.80 0.84
N MET A 408 17.49 -28.23 0.26
CA MET A 408 18.30 -27.39 -0.63
C MET A 408 17.48 -26.93 -1.84
N MET A 409 16.80 -27.87 -2.51
CA MET A 409 15.94 -27.58 -3.66
C MET A 409 14.87 -26.53 -3.33
N ASN A 410 14.14 -26.69 -2.22
CA ASN A 410 13.10 -25.74 -1.79
C ASN A 410 13.65 -24.34 -1.52
N ASN A 411 14.80 -24.23 -0.86
CA ASN A 411 15.36 -22.93 -0.47
C ASN A 411 15.98 -22.20 -1.66
N VAL A 412 16.76 -22.88 -2.51
CA VAL A 412 17.36 -22.26 -3.70
C VAL A 412 16.29 -21.89 -4.72
N HIS A 413 15.27 -22.74 -4.93
CA HIS A 413 14.14 -22.39 -5.77
C HIS A 413 13.41 -21.15 -5.26
N TYR A 414 13.21 -21.01 -3.95
CA TYR A 414 12.61 -19.81 -3.38
C TYR A 414 13.45 -18.54 -3.65
N ILE A 415 14.79 -18.65 -3.57
CA ILE A 415 15.70 -17.55 -3.93
C ILE A 415 15.52 -17.16 -5.40
N VAL A 416 15.58 -18.13 -6.32
CA VAL A 416 15.39 -17.90 -7.77
C VAL A 416 14.03 -17.27 -8.05
N GLU A 417 12.96 -17.85 -7.51
CA GLU A 417 11.60 -17.36 -7.69
C GLU A 417 11.49 -15.89 -7.28
N LYS A 418 12.11 -15.49 -6.17
CA LYS A 418 12.08 -14.12 -5.67
C LYS A 418 12.95 -13.17 -6.49
N ILE A 419 14.10 -13.61 -6.98
CA ILE A 419 14.91 -12.81 -7.91
C ILE A 419 14.13 -12.55 -9.21
N GLU A 420 13.48 -13.58 -9.76
CA GLU A 420 12.66 -13.46 -10.96
C GLU A 420 11.41 -12.59 -10.76
N THR A 421 10.87 -12.50 -9.53
CA THR A 421 9.76 -11.58 -9.24
C THR A 421 10.14 -10.11 -9.37
N CYS A 422 11.41 -9.75 -9.10
CA CYS A 422 11.85 -8.37 -8.97
C CYS A 422 12.79 -8.01 -10.13
N VAL A 423 12.28 -7.22 -11.09
CA VAL A 423 13.02 -6.81 -12.30
C VAL A 423 14.35 -6.14 -11.95
N VAL A 424 14.35 -5.26 -10.95
CA VAL A 424 15.55 -4.52 -10.51
C VAL A 424 16.60 -5.46 -9.92
N LEU A 425 16.18 -6.41 -9.08
CA LEU A 425 17.07 -7.40 -8.48
C LEU A 425 17.61 -8.37 -9.54
N ARG A 426 16.78 -8.80 -10.49
CA ARG A 426 17.15 -9.61 -11.65
C ARG A 426 18.24 -8.94 -12.48
N GLU A 427 18.08 -7.66 -12.80
CA GLU A 427 19.08 -6.88 -13.53
C GLU A 427 20.41 -6.79 -12.77
N MET A 428 20.37 -6.55 -11.46
CA MET A 428 21.56 -6.39 -10.63
C MET A 428 22.37 -7.68 -10.47
N ILE A 429 21.69 -8.82 -10.33
CA ILE A 429 22.31 -10.15 -10.21
C ILE A 429 22.75 -10.66 -11.60
N GLY A 430 21.93 -10.43 -12.63
CA GLY A 430 22.15 -10.83 -14.01
C GLY A 430 21.86 -12.31 -14.31
N GLU A 431 21.51 -12.58 -15.56
CA GLU A 431 21.03 -13.88 -16.03
C GLU A 431 22.01 -15.02 -15.77
N ASN A 432 23.32 -14.83 -15.99
CA ASN A 432 24.31 -15.89 -15.80
C ASN A 432 24.30 -16.49 -14.38
N HIS A 433 24.10 -15.66 -13.36
CA HIS A 433 24.06 -16.14 -11.97
C HIS A 433 22.69 -16.78 -11.65
N ILE A 434 21.60 -16.28 -12.24
CA ILE A 434 20.27 -16.90 -12.14
C ILE A 434 20.26 -18.28 -12.78
N GLU A 435 20.93 -18.45 -13.93
CA GLU A 435 21.13 -19.75 -14.59
C GLU A 435 21.92 -20.71 -13.69
N LYS A 436 23.00 -20.24 -13.05
CA LYS A 436 23.77 -21.02 -12.07
C LYS A 436 22.93 -21.46 -10.87
N LEU A 437 22.09 -20.57 -10.33
CA LEU A 437 21.16 -20.90 -9.25
C LEU A 437 20.10 -21.93 -9.69
N THR A 438 19.57 -21.76 -10.90
CA THR A 438 18.58 -22.68 -11.49
C THR A 438 19.18 -24.06 -11.74
N GLU A 439 20.43 -24.12 -12.20
CA GLU A 439 21.17 -25.37 -12.34
C GLU A 439 21.43 -26.03 -10.98
N ASN A 440 21.71 -25.26 -9.93
CA ASN A 440 21.79 -25.80 -8.57
C ASN A 440 20.47 -26.41 -8.09
N VAL A 441 19.31 -25.82 -8.42
CA VAL A 441 17.99 -26.41 -8.13
C VAL A 441 17.81 -27.72 -8.89
N ARG A 442 18.16 -27.75 -10.18
CA ARG A 442 18.09 -28.94 -11.02
C ARG A 442 18.96 -30.07 -10.48
N GLN A 443 20.20 -29.76 -10.11
CA GLN A 443 21.12 -30.74 -9.54
C GLN A 443 20.63 -31.26 -8.19
N ALA A 444 20.05 -30.40 -7.33
CA ALA A 444 19.47 -30.84 -6.07
C ALA A 444 18.27 -31.79 -6.27
N ALA A 445 17.44 -31.54 -7.30
CA ALA A 445 16.33 -32.43 -7.65
C ALA A 445 16.82 -33.80 -8.15
N ILE A 446 17.88 -33.84 -8.97
CA ILE A 446 18.51 -35.08 -9.45
C ILE A 446 19.13 -35.86 -8.29
N ASP A 447 19.87 -35.17 -7.42
CA ASP A 447 20.48 -35.78 -6.24
C ASP A 447 19.43 -36.39 -5.32
N TYR A 448 18.32 -35.67 -5.09
CA TYR A 448 17.17 -36.19 -4.32
C TYR A 448 16.58 -37.46 -4.96
N GLN A 449 16.42 -37.45 -6.29
CA GLN A 449 15.89 -38.60 -7.02
C GLN A 449 16.81 -39.80 -6.88
N ARG A 450 18.12 -39.62 -7.08
CA ARG A 450 19.12 -40.68 -6.93
C ARG A 450 19.14 -41.23 -5.49
N SER A 451 19.25 -40.35 -4.50
CA SER A 451 19.34 -40.75 -3.09
C SER A 451 18.09 -41.48 -2.58
N THR A 452 16.90 -41.15 -3.10
CA THR A 452 15.65 -41.82 -2.69
C THR A 452 15.34 -43.04 -3.54
N TRP A 453 15.35 -42.88 -4.86
CA TRP A 453 14.68 -43.79 -5.79
C TRP A 453 15.64 -44.79 -6.44
N ASP A 454 16.95 -44.59 -6.42
CA ASP A 454 17.90 -45.57 -6.99
C ASP A 454 17.77 -46.94 -6.33
N GLY A 455 17.54 -47.00 -5.00
CA GLY A 455 17.29 -48.26 -4.29
C GLY A 455 16.01 -48.96 -4.77
N ILE A 456 14.95 -48.20 -5.08
CA ILE A 456 13.69 -48.72 -5.64
C ILE A 456 13.90 -49.21 -7.08
N PHE A 457 14.68 -48.46 -7.87
CA PHE A 457 15.02 -48.85 -9.23
C PHE A 457 15.92 -50.08 -9.29
N HIS A 458 16.84 -50.25 -8.34
CA HIS A 458 17.70 -51.43 -8.22
C HIS A 458 16.87 -52.70 -7.97
N CYS A 459 15.79 -52.64 -7.19
CA CYS A 459 14.88 -53.78 -7.03
C CYS A 459 14.26 -54.23 -8.37
N LEU A 460 14.09 -53.29 -9.31
CA LEU A 460 13.45 -53.48 -10.61
C LEU A 460 14.42 -53.73 -11.78
N ARG A 461 15.73 -53.47 -11.65
CA ARG A 461 16.76 -53.71 -12.70
C ARG A 461 17.38 -55.11 -12.60
N ASP A 462 17.84 -55.67 -13.72
CA ASP A 462 18.52 -56.97 -13.76
C ASP A 462 20.03 -56.82 -13.67
N ASP A 463 20.64 -57.39 -12.63
CA ASP A 463 22.11 -57.46 -12.52
C ASP A 463 22.72 -58.67 -13.26
N GLU A 464 21.91 -59.59 -13.81
CA GLU A 464 22.42 -60.75 -14.56
C GLU A 464 22.65 -60.48 -16.06
N ALA A 465 22.40 -59.26 -16.56
CA ALA A 465 22.56 -58.94 -17.98
C ALA A 465 24.00 -58.54 -18.40
N GLN A 466 24.96 -58.48 -17.47
CA GLN A 466 26.34 -58.05 -17.79
C GLN A 466 27.36 -59.19 -17.95
N HIS A 467 26.99 -60.45 -17.71
CA HIS A 467 27.94 -61.57 -17.78
C HIS A 467 27.45 -62.79 -18.57
N VAL A 468 26.95 -62.64 -19.81
CA VAL A 468 27.08 -63.72 -20.81
C VAL A 468 27.23 -63.12 -22.21
N SER A 469 28.37 -63.45 -22.83
CA SER A 469 28.71 -63.09 -24.21
C SER A 469 27.74 -63.71 -25.22
N ARG A 470 27.62 -63.03 -26.36
CA ARG A 470 26.89 -63.39 -27.59
C ARG A 470 26.87 -64.90 -27.86
N SER A 471 25.69 -65.53 -27.84
CA SER A 471 25.18 -66.46 -28.86
C SER A 471 23.91 -67.21 -28.41
N PHE A 472 22.89 -67.20 -29.29
CA PHE A 472 21.63 -67.97 -29.30
C PHE A 472 20.51 -67.65 -28.27
N PRO A 473 19.24 -67.66 -28.71
CA PRO A 473 18.09 -67.35 -27.86
C PRO A 473 17.55 -68.64 -27.21
N PHE A 474 17.85 -68.84 -25.92
CA PHE A 474 17.08 -69.76 -25.07
C PHE A 474 16.65 -69.05 -23.79
N THR A 475 15.34 -69.10 -23.55
CA THR A 475 14.66 -68.72 -22.32
C THR A 475 15.26 -69.44 -21.11
N PHE A 476 16.05 -68.73 -20.29
CA PHE A 476 16.31 -69.11 -18.90
C PHE A 476 15.42 -68.26 -17.99
N GLY A 477 14.40 -68.90 -17.42
CA GLY A 477 13.49 -68.29 -16.48
C GLY A 477 14.17 -68.11 -15.13
N LEU A 478 14.19 -66.87 -14.62
CA LEU A 478 14.39 -66.61 -13.20
C LEU A 478 13.37 -67.43 -12.40
N SER A 479 13.82 -68.04 -11.30
CA SER A 479 12.94 -68.78 -10.40
C SER A 479 11.78 -67.88 -9.91
N LYS A 480 10.54 -68.39 -10.01
CA LYS A 480 9.33 -67.71 -9.51
C LYS A 480 9.46 -67.25 -8.06
N LYS A 481 10.28 -67.93 -7.24
CA LYS A 481 10.57 -67.58 -5.85
C LYS A 481 11.39 -66.28 -5.75
N SER A 482 12.50 -66.19 -6.50
CA SER A 482 13.35 -64.99 -6.55
C SER A 482 12.59 -63.75 -7.02
N MET A 483 11.71 -63.90 -8.02
CA MET A 483 10.89 -62.78 -8.53
C MET A 483 9.84 -62.29 -7.53
N ARG A 484 9.20 -63.22 -6.79
CA ARG A 484 8.25 -62.89 -5.73
C ARG A 484 8.95 -62.15 -4.58
N ASP A 485 10.16 -62.56 -4.24
CA ASP A 485 10.95 -61.92 -3.18
C ASP A 485 11.43 -60.51 -3.58
N ARG A 486 11.81 -60.31 -4.86
CA ARG A 486 12.12 -58.97 -5.41
C ARG A 486 10.91 -58.03 -5.42
N LEU A 487 9.73 -58.51 -5.79
CA LEU A 487 8.50 -57.69 -5.77
C LEU A 487 8.07 -57.34 -4.34
N LYS A 488 8.22 -58.27 -3.39
CA LYS A 488 8.01 -58.00 -1.97
C LYS A 488 8.98 -56.94 -1.45
N SER A 489 10.27 -57.04 -1.81
CA SER A 489 11.29 -56.05 -1.47
C SER A 489 10.94 -54.68 -2.07
N PHE A 490 10.57 -54.60 -3.36
CA PHE A 490 10.09 -53.36 -3.98
C PHE A 490 8.90 -52.74 -3.23
N ASN A 491 7.88 -53.54 -2.91
CA ASN A 491 6.69 -53.04 -2.20
C ASN A 491 7.02 -52.52 -0.80
N ALA A 492 7.89 -53.23 -0.07
CA ALA A 492 8.33 -52.81 1.26
C ALA A 492 9.12 -51.49 1.19
N THR A 493 10.12 -51.40 0.30
CA THR A 493 10.93 -50.20 0.11
C THR A 493 10.09 -49.01 -0.37
N PHE A 494 9.16 -49.24 -1.31
CA PHE A 494 8.25 -48.19 -1.80
C PHE A 494 7.30 -47.69 -0.70
N GLN A 495 6.74 -48.59 0.11
CA GLN A 495 5.86 -48.21 1.22
C GLN A 495 6.62 -47.41 2.29
N GLU A 496 7.86 -47.77 2.58
CA GLU A 496 8.68 -47.05 3.55
C GLU A 496 9.05 -45.65 3.04
N VAL A 497 9.52 -45.54 1.79
CA VAL A 497 9.77 -44.24 1.15
C VAL A 497 8.50 -43.39 1.12
N HIS A 498 7.37 -43.96 0.74
CA HIS A 498 6.09 -43.24 0.72
C HIS A 498 5.67 -42.76 2.11
N ARG A 499 5.82 -43.60 3.15
CA ARG A 499 5.49 -43.26 4.55
C ARG A 499 6.35 -42.09 5.04
N THR A 500 7.64 -42.12 4.77
CA THR A 500 8.59 -41.08 5.17
C THR A 500 8.33 -39.78 4.41
N GLN A 501 8.21 -39.86 3.07
CA GLN A 501 8.05 -38.68 2.22
C GLN A 501 6.69 -38.00 2.30
N MET A 502 5.63 -38.71 2.74
CA MET A 502 4.33 -38.09 3.04
C MET A 502 4.41 -36.98 4.10
N THR A 503 5.46 -36.98 4.93
CA THR A 503 5.67 -35.96 5.96
C THR A 503 6.45 -34.73 5.44
N TRP A 504 7.02 -34.80 4.24
CA TRP A 504 7.87 -33.76 3.65
C TRP A 504 7.05 -32.76 2.85
N LEU A 505 7.53 -31.51 2.75
CA LEU A 505 6.77 -30.42 2.15
C LEU A 505 7.57 -29.70 1.06
N VAL A 506 7.03 -29.66 -0.16
CA VAL A 506 7.51 -28.82 -1.28
C VAL A 506 6.47 -27.73 -1.50
N LEU A 507 6.72 -26.51 -1.04
CA LEU A 507 5.71 -25.43 -1.01
C LEU A 507 5.31 -24.94 -2.41
N ASN A 508 6.25 -24.91 -3.35
CA ASN A 508 5.97 -24.49 -4.72
C ASN A 508 5.27 -25.63 -5.49
N LEU A 509 4.07 -25.34 -6.02
CA LEU A 509 3.23 -26.32 -6.70
C LEU A 509 3.82 -26.78 -8.04
N GLN A 510 4.45 -25.88 -8.79
CA GLN A 510 5.05 -26.20 -10.07
C GLN A 510 6.24 -27.14 -9.89
N LEU A 511 7.18 -26.77 -9.01
CA LEU A 511 8.34 -27.61 -8.65
C LEU A 511 7.91 -28.99 -8.15
N ARG A 512 6.85 -29.06 -7.33
CA ARG A 512 6.31 -30.32 -6.81
C ARG A 512 5.79 -31.22 -7.92
N GLU A 513 5.02 -30.68 -8.86
CA GLU A 513 4.45 -31.46 -9.96
C GLU A 513 5.54 -31.86 -10.97
N GLU A 514 6.52 -31.01 -11.26
CA GLU A 514 7.67 -31.34 -12.10
C GLU A 514 8.47 -32.51 -11.51
N LEU A 515 8.79 -32.45 -10.22
CA LEU A 515 9.48 -33.53 -9.52
C LEU A 515 8.68 -34.84 -9.55
N ARG A 516 7.36 -34.75 -9.31
CA ARG A 516 6.45 -35.90 -9.37
C ARG A 516 6.39 -36.51 -10.75
N LEU A 517 6.28 -35.69 -11.79
CA LEU A 517 6.24 -36.16 -13.18
C LEU A 517 7.56 -36.83 -13.59
N SER A 518 8.69 -36.26 -13.20
CA SER A 518 10.01 -36.85 -13.44
C SER A 518 10.15 -38.24 -12.81
N ILE A 519 9.73 -38.41 -11.54
CA ILE A 519 9.74 -39.72 -10.87
C ILE A 519 8.80 -40.71 -11.57
N LEU A 520 7.59 -40.26 -11.96
CA LEU A 520 6.62 -41.12 -12.62
C LEU A 520 7.09 -41.57 -14.02
N GLN A 521 7.82 -40.71 -14.75
CA GLN A 521 8.38 -41.03 -16.05
C GLN A 521 9.43 -42.14 -15.97
N GLU A 522 10.17 -42.25 -14.86
CA GLU A 522 11.15 -43.32 -14.65
C GLU A 522 10.51 -44.58 -14.02
N LEU A 523 9.62 -44.40 -13.04
CA LEU A 523 8.99 -45.49 -12.28
C LEU A 523 8.00 -46.32 -13.10
N ILE A 524 7.16 -45.67 -13.92
CA ILE A 524 6.12 -46.37 -14.68
C ILE A 524 6.73 -47.33 -15.72
N PRO A 525 7.71 -46.94 -16.55
CA PRO A 525 8.35 -47.86 -17.48
C PRO A 525 9.08 -49.00 -16.77
N ALA A 526 9.84 -48.72 -15.70
CA ALA A 526 10.58 -49.73 -14.94
C ALA A 526 9.62 -50.78 -14.33
N TYR A 527 8.53 -50.33 -13.73
CA TYR A 527 7.51 -51.21 -13.14
C TYR A 527 6.74 -52.01 -14.22
N ARG A 528 6.41 -51.37 -15.36
CA ARG A 528 5.74 -52.05 -16.49
C ARG A 528 6.64 -53.09 -17.13
N TYR A 529 7.93 -52.80 -17.31
CA TYR A 529 8.89 -53.75 -17.85
C TYR A 529 9.02 -54.98 -16.94
N GLY A 530 9.18 -54.78 -15.62
CA GLY A 530 9.17 -55.86 -14.63
C GLY A 530 7.90 -56.71 -14.64
N LYS A 531 6.74 -56.10 -14.93
CA LYS A 531 5.45 -56.79 -15.07
C LYS A 531 5.29 -57.55 -16.39
N THR A 532 5.72 -56.97 -17.50
CA THR A 532 5.45 -57.49 -18.86
C THR A 532 6.42 -58.60 -19.24
N VAL A 533 7.65 -58.59 -18.72
CA VAL A 533 8.67 -59.59 -19.07
C VAL A 533 8.53 -60.89 -18.25
N ARG A 534 7.78 -60.93 -17.13
CA ARG A 534 7.92 -62.04 -16.15
C ARG A 534 6.66 -62.69 -15.56
N PHE A 535 5.46 -62.17 -15.80
CA PHE A 535 4.22 -62.74 -15.22
C PHE A 535 3.08 -62.86 -16.24
N ALA A 536 3.33 -63.52 -17.37
CA ALA A 536 2.29 -63.77 -18.37
C ALA A 536 1.32 -64.93 -18.03
N ARG A 537 1.53 -65.71 -16.95
CA ARG A 537 0.64 -66.83 -16.58
C ARG A 537 0.61 -67.12 -15.07
N SER A 538 -0.37 -66.57 -14.34
CA SER A 538 -0.83 -67.08 -13.02
C SER A 538 -2.01 -66.26 -12.47
N GLU A 539 -3.03 -66.94 -11.94
CA GLU A 539 -4.33 -66.45 -11.44
C GLU A 539 -4.28 -65.78 -10.04
N GLU A 540 -3.49 -64.71 -9.85
CA GLU A 540 -3.57 -63.86 -8.64
C GLU A 540 -4.06 -62.44 -8.99
N GLN A 541 -5.21 -62.35 -9.65
CA GLN A 541 -5.77 -61.08 -10.16
C GLN A 541 -6.31 -60.13 -9.07
N HIS A 542 -6.47 -60.56 -7.81
CA HIS A 542 -7.26 -59.80 -6.83
C HIS A 542 -6.46 -58.87 -5.88
N LYS A 543 -5.24 -59.25 -5.43
CA LYS A 543 -4.39 -58.38 -4.61
C LYS A 543 -3.50 -57.43 -5.43
N GLU A 544 -3.13 -57.83 -6.65
CA GLU A 544 -2.29 -57.00 -7.55
C GLU A 544 -3.08 -55.94 -8.32
N LYS A 545 -4.41 -56.11 -8.47
CA LYS A 545 -5.31 -55.06 -8.93
C LYS A 545 -5.22 -53.84 -8.03
N GLU A 546 -5.04 -54.01 -6.72
CA GLU A 546 -5.04 -52.92 -5.74
C GLU A 546 -3.79 -52.05 -5.83
N LEU A 547 -2.59 -52.62 -6.03
CA LEU A 547 -1.36 -51.85 -6.22
C LEU A 547 -1.30 -51.18 -7.61
N PHE A 548 -1.78 -51.87 -8.66
CA PHE A 548 -1.97 -51.25 -9.97
C PHE A 548 -3.04 -50.15 -9.91
N LEU A 549 -4.12 -50.34 -9.14
CA LEU A 549 -5.09 -49.29 -8.83
C LEU A 549 -4.50 -48.20 -7.95
N GLN A 550 -3.54 -48.44 -7.05
CA GLN A 550 -2.88 -47.41 -6.26
C GLN A 550 -1.95 -46.57 -7.13
N ILE A 551 -1.13 -47.19 -7.99
CA ILE A 551 -0.27 -46.49 -8.97
C ILE A 551 -1.13 -45.77 -10.03
N HIS A 552 -2.22 -46.39 -10.47
CA HIS A 552 -3.15 -45.80 -11.45
C HIS A 552 -4.09 -44.76 -10.81
N ARG A 553 -4.39 -44.83 -9.50
CA ARG A 553 -5.02 -43.76 -8.69
C ARG A 553 -4.01 -42.63 -8.45
N PHE A 554 -2.73 -42.94 -8.27
CA PHE A 554 -1.63 -41.94 -8.25
C PHE A 554 -1.51 -41.21 -9.60
N LYS A 555 -1.76 -41.93 -10.71
CA LYS A 555 -1.87 -41.37 -12.08
C LYS A 555 -3.21 -40.68 -12.36
N ASN A 556 -4.29 -41.07 -11.66
CA ASN A 556 -5.65 -40.57 -11.85
C ASN A 556 -6.12 -39.56 -10.78
N MET A 557 -5.27 -39.12 -9.85
CA MET A 557 -5.42 -37.85 -9.13
C MET A 557 -5.15 -36.67 -10.09
N ARG A 558 -5.94 -36.62 -11.18
CA ARG A 558 -5.74 -35.77 -12.36
C ARG A 558 -5.99 -34.30 -12.05
N GLY A 559 -4.93 -33.49 -12.19
CA GLY A 559 -4.98 -32.35 -13.10
C GLY A 559 -4.96 -32.88 -14.54
N GLY A 560 -6.14 -33.11 -15.10
CA GLY A 560 -6.30 -33.58 -16.48
C GLY A 560 -6.28 -32.40 -17.42
N GLY A 561 -5.09 -32.04 -17.91
CA GLY A 561 -4.95 -30.97 -18.90
C GLY A 561 -3.53 -30.79 -19.45
N LEU A 562 -2.65 -31.80 -19.41
CA LEU A 562 -1.27 -31.67 -19.92
C LEU A 562 -0.76 -32.90 -20.70
N TRP A 563 -1.63 -33.86 -21.00
CA TRP A 563 -1.23 -35.08 -21.73
C TRP A 563 -0.95 -34.85 -23.24
N GLN A 564 -1.02 -33.61 -23.72
CA GLN A 564 -0.57 -33.21 -25.07
C GLN A 564 0.61 -32.21 -25.08
N LEU A 565 1.16 -31.79 -23.93
CA LEU A 565 2.34 -30.91 -23.91
C LEU A 565 3.68 -31.65 -23.74
N GLY A 566 3.64 -32.92 -23.31
CA GLY A 566 4.83 -33.72 -23.01
C GLY A 566 5.64 -34.22 -24.22
N GLN A 567 5.16 -34.02 -25.45
CA GLN A 567 5.90 -34.32 -26.68
C GLN A 567 6.37 -33.07 -27.45
N SER A 568 6.26 -31.88 -26.86
CA SER A 568 6.59 -30.61 -27.56
C SER A 568 7.73 -29.79 -26.94
N ILE A 569 8.41 -30.29 -25.91
CA ILE A 569 9.45 -29.53 -25.20
C ILE A 569 10.84 -29.65 -25.84
N THR A 570 11.14 -30.69 -26.64
CA THR A 570 12.43 -30.78 -27.35
C THR A 570 12.50 -29.90 -28.62
N ARG A 571 11.40 -29.26 -29.05
CA ARG A 571 11.38 -28.43 -30.29
C ARG A 571 10.94 -26.98 -30.12
N ARG A 572 10.45 -26.56 -28.94
CA ARG A 572 9.92 -25.19 -28.75
C ARG A 572 10.80 -24.22 -27.95
N LEU A 573 11.97 -24.64 -27.49
CA LEU A 573 12.93 -23.75 -26.82
C LEU A 573 13.85 -22.96 -27.78
N ALA A 574 13.60 -23.01 -29.09
CA ALA A 574 14.39 -22.26 -30.07
C ALA A 574 13.76 -20.93 -30.53
N GLN A 575 12.54 -20.55 -30.09
CA GLN A 575 11.94 -19.30 -30.57
C GLN A 575 10.88 -18.73 -29.60
N ALA A 576 11.01 -17.41 -29.41
CA ALA A 576 10.01 -16.45 -28.95
C ALA A 576 9.69 -16.40 -27.44
N ASP A 577 10.32 -15.42 -26.79
CA ASP A 577 9.75 -14.11 -26.46
C ASP A 577 8.27 -14.03 -26.01
N LYS A 578 8.10 -13.30 -24.89
CA LYS A 578 6.89 -12.74 -24.23
C LYS A 578 5.67 -13.65 -24.06
N LYS A 579 5.40 -14.03 -22.80
CA LYS A 579 4.04 -14.06 -22.24
C LYS A 579 4.00 -13.90 -20.71
N VAL A 580 3.01 -13.13 -20.29
CA VAL A 580 2.81 -12.50 -18.96
C VAL A 580 2.20 -13.49 -17.97
N VAL A 581 2.73 -13.52 -16.74
CA VAL A 581 2.22 -14.27 -15.58
C VAL A 581 1.74 -13.27 -14.52
N VAL A 582 0.49 -13.41 -14.07
CA VAL A 582 -0.18 -12.52 -13.11
C VAL A 582 0.09 -12.98 -11.67
N ARG A 583 0.62 -12.09 -10.82
CA ARG A 583 0.92 -12.29 -9.38
C ARG A 583 0.14 -11.31 -8.50
N ARG A 584 -0.24 -11.72 -7.27
CA ARG A 584 -0.76 -10.87 -6.19
C ARG A 584 0.37 -10.00 -5.60
N CYS A 585 0.13 -8.70 -5.43
CA CYS A 585 0.96 -7.80 -4.63
C CYS A 585 0.09 -7.04 -3.62
N PHE A 586 0.51 -6.98 -2.35
CA PHE A 586 0.39 -5.72 -1.62
C PHE A 586 1.21 -4.72 -2.43
N ALA A 587 0.60 -3.65 -2.94
CA ALA A 587 1.29 -2.72 -3.80
C ALA A 587 2.48 -2.10 -3.03
N THR A 588 3.70 -2.43 -3.48
CA THR A 588 4.80 -1.46 -3.54
C THR A 588 4.30 -0.23 -4.32
N GLU A 589 4.77 0.97 -3.97
CA GLU A 589 4.39 2.32 -4.46
C GLU A 589 4.27 2.46 -6.01
N ALA A 590 3.31 1.76 -6.61
CA ALA A 590 2.77 2.07 -7.91
C ALA A 590 1.68 3.14 -7.71
N GLU A 591 1.64 4.12 -8.59
CA GLU A 591 0.67 5.22 -8.52
C GLU A 591 -0.77 4.66 -8.53
N LEU A 592 -1.49 4.80 -7.41
CA LEU A 592 -2.84 4.29 -7.26
C LEU A 592 -3.79 5.00 -8.25
N LYS A 593 -4.68 4.24 -8.89
CA LYS A 593 -5.74 4.82 -9.73
C LYS A 593 -6.67 5.69 -8.89
N LYS A 594 -7.22 6.76 -9.48
CA LYS A 594 -8.12 7.72 -8.82
C LYS A 594 -9.48 7.70 -9.50
N THR A 595 -10.56 7.68 -8.72
CA THR A 595 -11.91 7.88 -9.26
C THR A 595 -12.10 9.36 -9.62
N VAL A 596 -13.12 9.66 -10.44
CA VAL A 596 -13.47 11.06 -10.78
C VAL A 596 -13.86 11.87 -9.54
N LEU A 597 -14.35 11.19 -8.50
CA LEU A 597 -14.68 11.82 -7.21
C LEU A 597 -13.47 11.96 -6.27
N TYR A 598 -12.25 11.62 -6.68
CA TYR A 598 -11.07 11.66 -5.80
C TYR A 598 -10.85 13.03 -5.16
N ASP A 599 -10.78 14.10 -5.95
CA ASP A 599 -10.58 15.46 -5.41
C ASP A 599 -11.79 15.92 -4.59
N PHE A 600 -13.00 15.49 -4.95
CA PHE A 600 -14.21 15.73 -4.17
C PHE A 600 -14.14 15.06 -2.79
N HIS A 601 -13.61 13.84 -2.70
CA HIS A 601 -13.39 13.17 -1.42
C HIS A 601 -12.38 13.90 -0.56
N VAL A 602 -11.24 14.29 -1.14
CA VAL A 602 -10.19 15.03 -0.44
C VAL A 602 -10.71 16.36 0.10
N ALA A 603 -11.45 17.12 -0.72
CA ALA A 603 -12.05 18.39 -0.32
C ALA A 603 -13.07 18.24 0.83
N ASN A 604 -13.75 17.09 0.92
CA ASN A 604 -14.71 16.78 1.99
C ASN A 604 -14.07 16.07 3.21
N GLY A 605 -12.73 16.01 3.28
CA GLY A 605 -12.02 15.43 4.42
C GLY A 605 -11.95 13.89 4.41
N GLY A 606 -12.07 13.28 3.24
CA GLY A 606 -11.91 11.85 3.05
C GLY A 606 -10.48 11.39 3.33
N LYS A 607 -10.32 10.42 4.23
CA LYS A 607 -9.04 9.74 4.48
C LYS A 607 -8.82 8.68 3.41
N MET A 608 -7.97 8.97 2.44
CA MET A 608 -7.72 8.09 1.29
C MET A 608 -6.78 6.94 1.65
N VAL A 609 -7.10 5.72 1.20
CA VAL A 609 -6.30 4.50 1.39
C VAL A 609 -6.22 3.68 0.09
N PRO A 610 -5.18 2.87 -0.09
CA PRO A 610 -5.14 1.87 -1.16
C PRO A 610 -6.25 0.82 -0.97
N PHE A 611 -7.10 0.63 -1.98
CA PHE A 611 -8.11 -0.42 -2.02
C PHE A 611 -8.28 -0.93 -3.45
N ALA A 612 -8.03 -2.22 -3.68
CA ALA A 612 -8.14 -2.87 -4.99
C ALA A 612 -7.40 -2.14 -6.15
N GLY A 613 -6.25 -1.50 -5.86
CA GLY A 613 -5.47 -0.73 -6.84
C GLY A 613 -5.93 0.73 -7.04
N TRP A 614 -6.92 1.18 -6.26
CA TRP A 614 -7.47 2.54 -6.30
C TRP A 614 -7.21 3.29 -4.98
N SER A 615 -7.18 4.61 -5.04
CA SER A 615 -7.16 5.48 -3.86
C SER A 615 -8.59 5.84 -3.47
N MET A 616 -9.10 5.23 -2.39
CA MET A 616 -10.51 5.31 -1.97
C MET A 616 -10.64 5.83 -0.53
N PRO A 617 -11.73 6.54 -0.18
CA PRO A 617 -11.95 7.05 1.18
C PRO A 617 -12.32 5.91 2.13
N ILE A 618 -11.52 5.68 3.19
CA ILE A 618 -11.87 4.70 4.24
C ILE A 618 -12.89 5.28 5.24
N GLN A 619 -12.79 6.58 5.52
CA GLN A 619 -13.66 7.33 6.43
C GLN A 619 -13.54 8.83 6.14
N TYR A 620 -14.47 9.63 6.66
CA TYR A 620 -14.43 11.10 6.62
C TYR A 620 -14.21 11.64 8.05
N LYS A 621 -14.87 12.75 8.41
CA LYS A 621 -14.84 13.33 9.77
C LYS A 621 -15.45 12.40 10.82
N ASP A 622 -16.54 11.72 10.45
CA ASP A 622 -17.25 10.80 11.34
C ASP A 622 -16.44 9.53 11.59
N SER A 623 -16.61 8.93 12.78
CA SER A 623 -16.07 7.60 13.02
C SER A 623 -16.79 6.57 12.14
N ILE A 624 -16.15 5.41 11.92
CA ILE A 624 -16.77 4.27 11.21
C ILE A 624 -18.09 3.88 11.88
N MET A 625 -18.15 3.94 13.22
CA MET A 625 -19.36 3.60 13.98
C MET A 625 -20.48 4.60 13.72
N ASP A 626 -20.20 5.90 13.81
CA ASP A 626 -21.20 6.96 13.59
C ASP A 626 -21.72 6.94 12.15
N SER A 627 -20.81 6.72 11.19
CA SER A 627 -21.17 6.57 9.77
C SER A 627 -22.07 5.36 9.52
N THR A 628 -21.80 4.24 10.21
CA THR A 628 -22.62 3.02 10.13
C THR A 628 -24.03 3.29 10.66
N LEU A 629 -24.14 3.91 11.84
CA LEU A 629 -25.43 4.28 12.42
C LEU A 629 -26.19 5.29 11.54
N ASN A 630 -25.50 6.29 10.98
CA ASN A 630 -26.11 7.26 10.09
C ASN A 630 -26.71 6.60 8.83
N CYS A 631 -26.05 5.58 8.26
CA CYS A 631 -26.62 4.83 7.14
C CYS A 631 -27.93 4.11 7.51
N ARG A 632 -28.05 3.61 8.75
CA ARG A 632 -29.22 2.88 9.25
C ARG A 632 -30.41 3.78 9.57
N GLU A 633 -30.12 5.00 10.03
CA GLU A 633 -31.11 5.96 10.52
C GLU A 633 -31.52 6.98 9.43
N ASN A 634 -30.57 7.38 8.58
CA ASN A 634 -30.73 8.44 7.60
C ASN A 634 -30.36 7.94 6.20
N GLY A 635 -29.11 8.16 5.78
CA GLY A 635 -28.60 7.66 4.53
C GLY A 635 -27.14 7.99 4.32
N SER A 636 -26.54 7.29 3.38
CA SER A 636 -25.12 7.32 3.08
C SER A 636 -24.90 7.28 1.58
N LEU A 637 -24.00 8.14 1.11
CA LEU A 637 -23.54 8.17 -0.27
C LEU A 637 -22.12 7.58 -0.34
N PHE A 638 -21.96 6.50 -1.09
CA PHE A 638 -20.70 5.82 -1.31
C PHE A 638 -20.22 6.03 -2.75
N ASP A 639 -18.92 6.29 -2.92
CA ASP A 639 -18.26 6.15 -4.21
C ASP A 639 -17.84 4.70 -4.43
N VAL A 640 -18.45 4.06 -5.42
CA VAL A 640 -18.14 2.69 -5.85
C VAL A 640 -17.67 2.66 -7.31
N SER A 641 -17.21 3.81 -7.85
CA SER A 641 -16.78 3.98 -9.24
C SER A 641 -15.51 3.21 -9.60
N HIS A 642 -14.82 2.63 -8.61
CA HIS A 642 -13.72 1.70 -8.81
C HIS A 642 -14.18 0.31 -9.29
N MET A 643 -15.47 -0.02 -9.15
CA MET A 643 -16.08 -1.23 -9.70
C MET A 643 -16.26 -1.09 -11.22
N CYS A 644 -16.42 -2.22 -11.92
CA CYS A 644 -16.50 -2.23 -13.38
C CYS A 644 -17.92 -2.54 -13.84
N GLY A 645 -18.62 -1.54 -14.38
CA GLY A 645 -19.88 -1.75 -15.08
C GLY A 645 -19.62 -2.20 -16.51
N LEU A 646 -20.38 -3.18 -16.99
CA LEU A 646 -20.32 -3.62 -18.38
C LEU A 646 -21.71 -4.02 -18.89
N THR A 647 -21.85 -3.94 -20.20
CA THR A 647 -23.05 -4.30 -20.94
C THR A 647 -22.73 -5.43 -21.90
N LEU A 648 -23.54 -6.48 -21.93
CA LEU A 648 -23.54 -7.50 -22.98
C LEU A 648 -24.71 -7.25 -23.94
N LYS A 649 -24.46 -7.34 -25.25
CA LYS A 649 -25.47 -7.21 -26.30
C LYS A 649 -25.35 -8.32 -27.34
N GLY A 650 -26.47 -8.63 -27.99
CA GLY A 650 -26.57 -9.64 -29.05
C GLY A 650 -27.64 -10.68 -28.70
N LYS A 651 -28.18 -11.36 -29.71
CA LYS A 651 -29.30 -12.32 -29.50
C LYS A 651 -28.92 -13.50 -28.59
N ASP A 652 -27.63 -13.79 -28.46
CA ASP A 652 -27.11 -14.89 -27.66
C ASP A 652 -26.48 -14.45 -26.32
N CYS A 653 -26.69 -13.21 -25.86
CA CYS A 653 -26.04 -12.71 -24.63
C CYS A 653 -26.47 -13.48 -23.37
N VAL A 654 -27.76 -13.82 -23.25
CA VAL A 654 -28.31 -14.64 -22.15
C VAL A 654 -27.70 -16.06 -22.14
N PRO A 655 -27.83 -16.87 -23.21
CA PRO A 655 -27.28 -18.22 -23.22
C PRO A 655 -25.75 -18.25 -23.14
N PHE A 656 -25.06 -17.19 -23.58
CA PHE A 656 -23.63 -17.03 -23.34
C PHE A 656 -23.32 -16.84 -21.85
N LEU A 657 -23.94 -15.85 -21.20
CA LEU A 657 -23.65 -15.51 -19.81
C LEU A 657 -23.96 -16.66 -18.86
N GLU A 658 -25.06 -17.38 -19.09
CA GLU A 658 -25.44 -18.55 -18.27
C GLU A 658 -24.40 -19.67 -18.29
N LYS A 659 -23.46 -19.72 -19.23
CA LYS A 659 -22.35 -20.68 -19.15
C LYS A 659 -21.38 -20.36 -18.01
N LEU A 660 -21.26 -19.09 -17.67
CA LEU A 660 -20.26 -18.57 -16.74
C LEU A 660 -20.81 -18.37 -15.33
N VAL A 661 -22.13 -18.21 -15.20
CA VAL A 661 -22.77 -17.80 -13.94
C VAL A 661 -23.85 -18.78 -13.47
N ILE A 662 -24.11 -18.78 -12.15
CA ILE A 662 -25.08 -19.69 -11.51
C ILE A 662 -26.55 -19.22 -11.58
N ALA A 663 -26.79 -17.93 -11.79
CA ALA A 663 -28.13 -17.36 -11.85
C ALA A 663 -28.93 -17.84 -13.07
N ASP A 664 -30.26 -17.84 -12.92
CA ASP A 664 -31.20 -18.08 -14.02
C ASP A 664 -31.51 -16.77 -14.73
N VAL A 665 -30.64 -16.38 -15.66
CA VAL A 665 -30.73 -15.11 -16.40
C VAL A 665 -31.88 -15.14 -17.39
N ALA A 666 -32.14 -16.28 -18.03
CA ALA A 666 -33.25 -16.45 -18.95
C ALA A 666 -34.60 -16.22 -18.24
N GLY A 667 -34.73 -16.72 -17.01
CA GLY A 667 -35.92 -16.58 -16.18
C GLY A 667 -36.15 -15.18 -15.58
N LEU A 668 -35.20 -14.25 -15.69
CA LEU A 668 -35.41 -12.87 -15.25
C LEU A 668 -36.41 -12.15 -16.16
N ALA A 669 -37.28 -11.34 -15.56
CA ALA A 669 -38.09 -10.39 -16.29
C ALA A 669 -37.20 -9.23 -16.79
N PRO A 670 -37.48 -8.64 -17.98
CA PRO A 670 -36.83 -7.41 -18.40
C PRO A 670 -36.92 -6.32 -17.33
N GLY A 671 -35.83 -5.59 -17.12
CA GLY A 671 -35.71 -4.59 -16.05
C GLY A 671 -35.46 -5.16 -14.66
N THR A 672 -35.17 -6.46 -14.50
CA THR A 672 -34.86 -7.06 -13.18
C THR A 672 -33.49 -7.70 -13.14
N GLY A 673 -32.89 -7.69 -11.96
CA GLY A 673 -31.56 -8.19 -11.68
C GLY A 673 -31.50 -9.09 -10.46
N THR A 674 -30.39 -9.82 -10.34
CA THR A 674 -30.12 -10.75 -9.25
C THR A 674 -28.63 -10.80 -8.96
N LEU A 675 -28.29 -11.17 -7.72
CA LEU A 675 -26.94 -11.62 -7.40
C LEU A 675 -26.67 -12.93 -8.14
N THR A 676 -25.45 -13.06 -8.63
CA THR A 676 -24.90 -14.29 -9.20
C THR A 676 -23.45 -14.49 -8.77
N VAL A 677 -22.91 -15.65 -9.11
CA VAL A 677 -21.50 -16.01 -8.91
C VAL A 677 -20.95 -16.53 -10.22
N PHE A 678 -19.85 -15.94 -10.69
CA PHE A 678 -19.03 -16.53 -11.74
C PHE A 678 -18.32 -17.75 -11.18
N THR A 679 -18.39 -18.90 -11.84
CA THR A 679 -17.79 -20.15 -11.34
C THR A 679 -16.73 -20.70 -12.29
N ASN A 680 -15.74 -21.40 -11.72
CA ASN A 680 -14.76 -22.16 -12.50
C ASN A 680 -15.22 -23.62 -12.71
N GLU A 681 -14.46 -24.39 -13.49
CA GLU A 681 -14.78 -25.80 -13.80
C GLU A 681 -14.90 -26.71 -12.56
N LYS A 682 -14.32 -26.31 -11.42
CA LYS A 682 -14.40 -27.04 -10.15
C LYS A 682 -15.57 -26.58 -9.28
N GLY A 683 -16.36 -25.60 -9.73
CA GLY A 683 -17.49 -25.03 -9.00
C GLY A 683 -17.10 -23.97 -7.96
N GLY A 684 -15.83 -23.56 -7.92
CA GLY A 684 -15.39 -22.49 -7.03
C GLY A 684 -15.71 -21.10 -7.58
N ALA A 685 -15.91 -20.14 -6.67
CA ALA A 685 -16.32 -18.78 -7.00
C ALA A 685 -15.16 -17.94 -7.56
N ILE A 686 -15.29 -17.49 -8.81
CA ILE A 686 -14.38 -16.54 -9.44
C ILE A 686 -14.69 -15.12 -8.98
N ASP A 687 -15.95 -14.71 -9.00
CA ASP A 687 -16.41 -13.42 -8.46
C ASP A 687 -17.90 -13.52 -8.15
N ASP A 688 -18.41 -12.70 -7.25
CA ASP A 688 -19.84 -12.45 -7.09
C ASP A 688 -20.22 -11.12 -7.73
N SER A 689 -21.36 -11.09 -8.44
CA SER A 689 -21.73 -9.95 -9.28
C SER A 689 -23.24 -9.76 -9.29
N VAL A 690 -23.70 -8.53 -9.47
CA VAL A 690 -25.10 -8.23 -9.76
C VAL A 690 -25.26 -8.17 -11.28
N ILE A 691 -26.17 -8.99 -11.79
CA ILE A 691 -26.55 -9.01 -13.20
C ILE A 691 -27.98 -8.52 -13.34
N THR A 692 -28.24 -7.79 -14.41
CA THR A 692 -29.54 -7.21 -14.74
C THR A 692 -29.89 -7.54 -16.17
N LYS A 693 -31.05 -8.15 -16.37
CA LYS A 693 -31.61 -8.34 -17.70
C LYS A 693 -32.34 -7.06 -18.09
N VAL A 694 -31.71 -6.19 -18.86
CA VAL A 694 -32.36 -4.97 -19.36
C VAL A 694 -33.47 -5.34 -20.35
N LYS A 695 -33.16 -6.26 -21.27
CA LYS A 695 -34.08 -6.95 -22.19
C LYS A 695 -33.40 -8.23 -22.70
N ASP A 696 -34.06 -9.01 -23.55
CA ASP A 696 -33.56 -10.33 -23.97
C ASP A 696 -32.21 -10.31 -24.71
N ASP A 697 -31.89 -9.22 -25.40
CA ASP A 697 -30.65 -8.99 -26.16
C ASP A 697 -29.70 -7.99 -25.47
N HIS A 698 -29.94 -7.66 -24.20
CA HIS A 698 -29.20 -6.63 -23.47
C HIS A 698 -29.13 -6.94 -21.96
N ILE A 699 -27.92 -7.21 -21.48
CA ILE A 699 -27.63 -7.45 -20.06
C ILE A 699 -26.68 -6.38 -19.55
N TYR A 700 -26.96 -5.81 -18.38
CA TYR A 700 -26.04 -4.95 -17.65
C TYR A 700 -25.54 -5.70 -16.41
N LEU A 701 -24.25 -5.59 -16.09
CA LEU A 701 -23.69 -6.21 -14.90
C LEU A 701 -22.55 -5.37 -14.32
N VAL A 702 -22.31 -5.52 -13.03
CA VAL A 702 -21.23 -4.85 -12.30
C VAL A 702 -20.35 -5.91 -11.64
N VAL A 703 -19.06 -5.91 -11.97
CA VAL A 703 -18.06 -6.83 -11.38
C VAL A 703 -17.17 -6.11 -10.36
N ASN A 704 -16.66 -6.87 -9.40
CA ASN A 704 -15.91 -6.30 -8.28
C ASN A 704 -14.57 -5.71 -8.74
N ALA A 705 -14.18 -4.58 -8.13
CA ALA A 705 -12.97 -3.85 -8.51
C ALA A 705 -11.69 -4.71 -8.44
N GLY A 706 -11.54 -5.52 -7.40
CA GLY A 706 -10.39 -6.42 -7.22
C GLY A 706 -10.39 -7.64 -8.14
N CYS A 707 -11.50 -7.90 -8.83
CA CYS A 707 -11.67 -9.03 -9.74
C CYS A 707 -11.70 -8.61 -11.21
N ARG A 708 -11.88 -7.30 -11.49
CA ARG A 708 -12.01 -6.70 -12.82
C ARG A 708 -11.14 -7.37 -13.89
N ASP A 709 -9.82 -7.35 -13.75
CA ASP A 709 -8.91 -7.86 -14.81
C ASP A 709 -9.12 -9.36 -15.09
N LYS A 710 -9.35 -10.14 -14.02
CA LYS A 710 -9.59 -11.58 -14.10
C LYS A 710 -10.96 -11.88 -14.71
N ASP A 711 -12.00 -11.14 -14.34
CA ASP A 711 -13.36 -11.37 -14.83
C ASP A 711 -13.48 -10.97 -16.29
N LEU A 712 -12.89 -9.83 -16.67
CA LEU A 712 -12.81 -9.40 -18.06
C LEU A 712 -12.05 -10.43 -18.90
N ALA A 713 -10.89 -10.92 -18.45
CA ALA A 713 -10.16 -11.97 -19.16
C ALA A 713 -10.98 -13.26 -19.30
N HIS A 714 -11.69 -13.67 -18.24
CA HIS A 714 -12.53 -14.86 -18.24
C HIS A 714 -13.70 -14.74 -19.22
N ILE A 715 -14.41 -13.60 -19.21
CA ILE A 715 -15.52 -13.33 -20.13
C ILE A 715 -15.01 -13.28 -21.58
N GLU A 716 -13.92 -12.56 -21.85
CA GLU A 716 -13.35 -12.41 -23.19
C GLU A 716 -12.91 -13.75 -23.80
N GLU A 717 -12.24 -14.60 -23.01
CA GLU A 717 -11.82 -15.94 -23.44
C GLU A 717 -13.02 -16.79 -23.89
N HIS A 718 -14.05 -16.87 -23.04
CA HIS A 718 -15.25 -17.64 -23.34
C HIS A 718 -16.05 -17.03 -24.48
N MET A 719 -16.07 -15.69 -24.58
CA MET A 719 -16.77 -14.99 -25.66
C MET A 719 -16.12 -15.28 -27.00
N LYS A 720 -14.78 -15.25 -27.11
CA LYS A 720 -14.07 -15.64 -28.34
C LYS A 720 -14.41 -17.06 -28.77
N ALA A 721 -14.39 -18.01 -27.83
CA ALA A 721 -14.75 -19.39 -28.11
C ALA A 721 -16.23 -19.56 -28.53
N PHE A 722 -17.13 -18.74 -27.97
CA PHE A 722 -18.55 -18.73 -28.30
C PHE A 722 -18.80 -18.14 -29.71
N LYS A 723 -18.18 -17.01 -30.03
CA LYS A 723 -18.27 -16.36 -31.35
C LYS A 723 -17.63 -17.20 -32.46
N ALA A 724 -16.54 -17.91 -32.18
CA ALA A 724 -15.94 -18.85 -33.12
C ALA A 724 -16.88 -20.01 -33.52
N LYS A 725 -17.92 -20.29 -32.72
CA LYS A 725 -18.97 -21.27 -33.02
C LYS A 725 -20.21 -20.64 -33.66
N GLY A 726 -20.13 -19.38 -34.10
CA GLY A 726 -21.22 -18.65 -34.74
C GLY A 726 -22.17 -17.92 -33.78
N GLY A 727 -21.83 -17.82 -32.50
CA GLY A 727 -22.65 -17.09 -31.52
C GLY A 727 -22.56 -15.57 -31.65
N ASP A 728 -23.68 -14.89 -31.42
CA ASP A 728 -23.81 -13.43 -31.48
C ASP A 728 -23.87 -12.80 -30.09
N VAL A 729 -22.70 -12.34 -29.64
CA VAL A 729 -22.53 -11.58 -28.41
C VAL A 729 -21.38 -10.58 -28.55
N SER A 730 -21.54 -9.44 -27.90
CA SER A 730 -20.54 -8.40 -27.75
C SER A 730 -20.66 -7.78 -26.38
N TRP A 731 -19.63 -7.04 -25.96
CA TRP A 731 -19.67 -6.29 -24.72
C TRP A 731 -19.17 -4.86 -24.89
N HIS A 732 -19.58 -4.02 -23.96
CA HIS A 732 -19.06 -2.66 -23.77
C HIS A 732 -18.73 -2.48 -22.29
N ILE A 733 -17.52 -1.99 -22.01
CA ILE A 733 -17.04 -1.72 -20.65
C ILE A 733 -17.27 -0.23 -20.39
N HIS A 734 -17.99 0.09 -19.31
CA HIS A 734 -18.41 1.45 -18.99
C HIS A 734 -17.37 2.23 -18.19
N ASP A 735 -16.16 2.38 -18.72
CA ASP A 735 -15.11 3.21 -18.10
C ASP A 735 -15.40 4.72 -18.17
N GLU A 736 -16.28 5.10 -19.09
CA GLU A 736 -16.81 6.47 -19.23
C GLU A 736 -17.87 6.83 -18.17
N ARG A 737 -18.24 5.89 -17.29
CA ARG A 737 -19.27 6.10 -16.25
C ARG A 737 -18.70 5.88 -14.85
N SER A 738 -19.23 6.63 -13.90
CA SER A 738 -18.98 6.48 -12.47
C SER A 738 -20.19 5.81 -11.81
N LEU A 739 -19.98 5.21 -10.63
CA LEU A 739 -21.01 4.47 -9.91
C LEU A 739 -21.11 4.99 -8.48
N LEU A 740 -22.27 5.53 -8.13
CA LEU A 740 -22.60 6.00 -6.79
C LEU A 740 -23.60 5.06 -6.15
N ALA A 741 -23.40 4.72 -4.88
CA ALA A 741 -24.39 3.96 -4.11
C ALA A 741 -25.00 4.86 -3.03
N LEU A 742 -26.29 5.17 -3.16
CA LEU A 742 -27.08 5.91 -2.17
C LEU A 742 -27.90 4.91 -1.35
N GLN A 743 -27.61 4.78 -0.07
CA GLN A 743 -28.12 3.70 0.78
C GLN A 743 -28.70 4.25 2.08
N GLY A 744 -29.75 3.63 2.60
CA GLY A 744 -30.43 4.04 3.83
C GLY A 744 -31.88 4.52 3.59
N PRO A 745 -32.67 4.68 4.66
CA PRO A 745 -34.10 5.00 4.57
C PRO A 745 -34.42 6.31 3.83
N LEU A 746 -33.48 7.27 3.78
CA LEU A 746 -33.65 8.52 3.04
C LEU A 746 -33.21 8.45 1.57
N ALA A 747 -32.73 7.29 1.09
CA ALA A 747 -32.27 7.15 -0.30
C ALA A 747 -33.36 7.48 -1.33
N ALA A 748 -34.54 6.86 -1.23
CA ALA A 748 -35.63 7.11 -2.17
C ALA A 748 -36.22 8.53 -2.05
N PRO A 749 -36.57 9.05 -0.85
CA PRO A 749 -37.07 10.41 -0.72
C PRO A 749 -36.12 11.48 -1.27
N VAL A 750 -34.81 11.36 -1.00
CA VAL A 750 -33.82 12.32 -1.47
C VAL A 750 -33.66 12.25 -2.99
N LEU A 751 -33.55 11.04 -3.55
CA LEU A 751 -33.37 10.85 -4.98
C LEU A 751 -34.62 11.26 -5.78
N GLN A 752 -35.82 11.12 -5.20
CA GLN A 752 -37.08 11.51 -5.82
C GLN A 752 -37.12 13.01 -6.17
N HIS A 753 -36.42 13.87 -5.41
CA HIS A 753 -36.32 15.29 -5.73
C HIS A 753 -35.50 15.60 -6.99
N LEU A 754 -34.72 14.62 -7.47
CA LEU A 754 -33.82 14.76 -8.61
C LEU A 754 -34.37 14.07 -9.86
N THR A 755 -35.52 13.41 -9.81
CA THR A 755 -36.11 12.73 -10.96
C THR A 755 -37.62 12.92 -11.03
N LYS A 756 -38.17 12.83 -12.25
CA LYS A 756 -39.61 12.88 -12.51
C LYS A 756 -40.27 11.51 -12.38
N GLU A 757 -39.49 10.43 -12.48
CA GLU A 757 -40.00 9.06 -12.36
C GLU A 757 -40.37 8.75 -10.91
N ASP A 758 -41.45 8.01 -10.72
CA ASP A 758 -41.95 7.64 -9.39
C ASP A 758 -41.17 6.45 -8.82
N LEU A 759 -40.19 6.74 -7.96
CA LEU A 759 -39.29 5.74 -7.38
C LEU A 759 -40.00 4.79 -6.41
N SER A 760 -41.23 5.10 -5.97
CA SER A 760 -42.03 4.17 -5.15
C SER A 760 -42.49 2.94 -5.92
N LYS A 761 -42.47 2.98 -7.26
CA LYS A 761 -42.85 1.87 -8.13
C LYS A 761 -41.68 0.96 -8.53
N ILE A 762 -40.46 1.31 -8.12
CA ILE A 762 -39.26 0.54 -8.43
C ILE A 762 -38.92 -0.32 -7.22
N TYR A 763 -39.03 -1.64 -7.31
CA TYR A 763 -38.74 -2.54 -6.21
C TYR A 763 -37.28 -2.99 -6.15
N PHE A 764 -36.86 -3.56 -5.02
CA PHE A 764 -35.50 -4.06 -4.85
C PHE A 764 -35.16 -5.11 -5.91
N GLY A 765 -34.01 -4.92 -6.57
CA GLY A 765 -33.57 -5.73 -7.70
C GLY A 765 -34.08 -5.26 -9.06
N GLU A 766 -34.88 -4.19 -9.12
CA GLU A 766 -35.32 -3.60 -10.40
C GLU A 766 -34.33 -2.55 -10.91
N PHE A 767 -34.34 -2.41 -12.23
CA PHE A 767 -33.48 -1.55 -13.02
C PHE A 767 -34.29 -0.68 -13.95
N GLN A 768 -33.89 0.58 -14.07
CA GLN A 768 -34.43 1.51 -15.05
C GLN A 768 -33.35 2.44 -15.60
N MET A 769 -33.50 2.85 -16.85
CA MET A 769 -32.74 3.96 -17.43
C MET A 769 -33.63 5.19 -17.38
N LEU A 770 -33.21 6.22 -16.65
CA LEU A 770 -34.00 7.42 -16.40
C LEU A 770 -33.13 8.64 -16.14
N ASP A 771 -33.72 9.82 -16.23
CA ASP A 771 -33.00 11.07 -16.00
C ASP A 771 -33.02 11.43 -14.51
N ILE A 772 -31.82 11.60 -13.95
CA ILE A 772 -31.58 12.04 -12.57
C ILE A 772 -30.73 13.29 -12.63
N ASN A 773 -31.22 14.37 -12.01
CA ASN A 773 -30.61 15.69 -12.07
C ASN A 773 -30.35 16.18 -13.52
N GLY A 774 -31.26 15.84 -14.45
CA GLY A 774 -31.14 16.16 -15.87
C GLY A 774 -30.13 15.30 -16.65
N VAL A 775 -29.58 14.25 -16.03
CA VAL A 775 -28.56 13.37 -16.63
C VAL A 775 -29.08 11.95 -16.78
N HIS A 776 -28.85 11.35 -17.96
CA HIS A 776 -29.28 9.99 -18.25
C HIS A 776 -28.48 8.94 -17.47
N CYS A 777 -29.13 8.33 -16.47
CA CYS A 777 -28.53 7.41 -15.52
C CYS A 777 -29.06 5.99 -15.68
N PHE A 778 -28.24 5.00 -15.31
CA PHE A 778 -28.73 3.65 -15.08
C PHE A 778 -28.95 3.50 -13.58
N LEU A 779 -30.21 3.31 -13.19
CA LEU A 779 -30.62 3.18 -11.81
C LEU A 779 -30.93 1.72 -11.52
N THR A 780 -30.31 1.17 -10.47
CA THR A 780 -30.67 -0.15 -9.93
C THR A 780 -31.02 0.01 -8.47
N ARG A 781 -32.19 -0.48 -8.02
CA ARG A 781 -32.55 -0.45 -6.59
C ARG A 781 -31.93 -1.64 -5.87
N THR A 782 -30.63 -1.55 -5.61
CA THR A 782 -29.80 -2.58 -4.99
C THR A 782 -28.89 -1.98 -3.93
N GLY A 783 -28.18 -2.83 -3.19
CA GLY A 783 -27.31 -2.35 -2.12
C GLY A 783 -26.46 -3.42 -1.49
N TYR A 784 -25.28 -3.01 -1.00
CA TYR A 784 -24.33 -3.85 -0.28
C TYR A 784 -24.29 -3.51 1.24
N THR A 785 -25.38 -2.95 1.77
CA THR A 785 -25.46 -2.46 3.15
C THR A 785 -26.53 -3.16 3.99
N GLY A 786 -27.44 -3.90 3.35
CA GLY A 786 -28.65 -4.43 3.97
C GLY A 786 -29.78 -3.40 4.17
N GLU A 787 -29.54 -2.12 3.88
CA GLU A 787 -30.61 -1.11 3.81
C GLU A 787 -31.25 -1.06 2.41
N ASP A 788 -32.38 -0.37 2.31
CA ASP A 788 -32.89 0.09 1.02
C ASP A 788 -31.95 1.12 0.38
N GLY A 789 -31.99 1.25 -0.93
CA GLY A 789 -31.11 2.18 -1.65
C GLY A 789 -30.99 1.89 -3.13
N PHE A 790 -30.15 2.69 -3.77
CA PHE A 790 -29.91 2.66 -5.21
C PHE A 790 -28.43 2.66 -5.52
N GLU A 791 -28.06 1.98 -6.60
CA GLU A 791 -26.81 2.13 -7.32
C GLU A 791 -27.10 2.91 -8.61
N ILE A 792 -26.37 4.00 -8.81
CA ILE A 792 -26.60 4.99 -9.87
C ILE A 792 -25.35 5.05 -10.73
N SER A 793 -25.43 4.47 -11.93
CA SER A 793 -24.39 4.64 -12.95
C SER A 793 -24.65 5.93 -13.71
N VAL A 794 -23.73 6.87 -13.62
CA VAL A 794 -23.82 8.23 -14.18
C VAL A 794 -22.62 8.48 -15.11
N PRO A 795 -22.75 9.20 -16.23
CA PRO A 795 -21.59 9.65 -16.99
C PRO A 795 -20.58 10.33 -16.07
N SER A 796 -19.30 9.98 -16.21
CA SER A 796 -18.26 10.37 -15.27
C SER A 796 -18.14 11.89 -15.09
N GLU A 797 -18.34 12.66 -16.16
CA GLU A 797 -18.33 14.13 -16.14
C GLU A 797 -19.40 14.76 -15.24
N HIS A 798 -20.48 14.05 -14.94
CA HIS A 798 -21.59 14.53 -14.09
C HIS A 798 -21.60 13.91 -12.68
N ALA A 799 -20.65 13.02 -12.37
CA ALA A 799 -20.67 12.26 -11.13
C ALA A 799 -20.55 13.15 -9.88
N VAL A 800 -19.67 14.15 -9.92
CA VAL A 800 -19.47 15.09 -8.82
C VAL A 800 -20.70 15.98 -8.62
N ASP A 801 -21.33 16.44 -9.70
CA ASP A 801 -22.51 17.28 -9.62
C ASP A 801 -23.72 16.54 -9.08
N LEU A 802 -23.91 15.28 -9.51
CA LEU A 802 -24.94 14.42 -8.95
C LEU A 802 -24.69 14.15 -7.46
N ALA A 803 -23.45 13.88 -7.06
CA ALA A 803 -23.11 13.68 -5.65
C ALA A 803 -23.41 14.92 -4.80
N LYS A 804 -23.06 16.12 -5.27
CA LYS A 804 -23.40 17.39 -4.61
C LYS A 804 -24.92 17.58 -4.50
N ALA A 805 -25.65 17.34 -5.59
CA ALA A 805 -27.11 17.48 -5.61
C ALA A 805 -27.79 16.54 -4.61
N ILE A 806 -27.35 15.29 -4.50
CA ILE A 806 -27.88 14.33 -3.52
C ILE A 806 -27.62 14.83 -2.09
N LEU A 807 -26.41 15.29 -1.79
CA LEU A 807 -26.06 15.79 -0.45
C LEU A 807 -26.85 17.04 -0.09
N GLU A 808 -27.02 17.98 -1.02
CA GLU A 808 -27.78 19.21 -0.83
C GLU A 808 -29.27 18.92 -0.59
N LYS A 809 -29.90 18.09 -1.42
CA LYS A 809 -31.32 17.71 -1.26
C LYS A 809 -31.61 16.89 -0.01
N SER A 810 -30.58 16.31 0.60
CA SER A 810 -30.72 15.60 1.88
C SER A 810 -30.71 16.51 3.10
N GLU A 811 -30.45 17.81 2.94
CA GLU A 811 -30.33 18.78 4.04
C GLU A 811 -29.33 18.32 5.12
N GLY A 812 -28.22 17.68 4.70
CA GLY A 812 -27.17 17.19 5.58
C GLY A 812 -27.46 15.86 6.29
N LYS A 813 -28.60 15.21 6.01
CA LYS A 813 -28.93 13.89 6.58
C LYS A 813 -28.23 12.74 5.86
N VAL A 814 -28.09 12.82 4.54
CA VAL A 814 -27.25 11.88 3.78
C VAL A 814 -25.81 12.36 3.85
N ARG A 815 -24.89 11.45 4.20
CA ARG A 815 -23.47 11.77 4.37
C ARG A 815 -22.58 10.96 3.44
N LEU A 816 -21.47 11.56 3.02
CA LEU A 816 -20.39 10.81 2.38
C LEU A 816 -19.87 9.75 3.35
N THR A 817 -19.79 8.52 2.87
CA THR A 817 -19.47 7.37 3.72
C THR A 817 -18.38 6.52 3.09
N GLY A 818 -17.35 6.20 3.88
CA GLY A 818 -16.16 5.49 3.41
C GLY A 818 -16.25 3.97 3.51
N LEU A 819 -15.22 3.29 3.00
CA LEU A 819 -15.11 1.83 2.95
C LEU A 819 -15.22 1.15 4.32
N GLY A 820 -14.76 1.80 5.40
CA GLY A 820 -14.81 1.21 6.74
C GLY A 820 -16.23 0.98 7.24
N ALA A 821 -17.13 1.94 7.02
CA ALA A 821 -18.54 1.79 7.39
C ALA A 821 -19.26 0.83 6.43
N ARG A 822 -18.91 0.82 5.13
CA ARG A 822 -19.40 -0.16 4.17
C ARG A 822 -19.09 -1.60 4.62
N ASP A 823 -17.86 -1.85 5.10
CA ASP A 823 -17.45 -3.16 5.62
C ASP A 823 -18.21 -3.54 6.90
N SER A 824 -18.56 -2.58 7.76
CA SER A 824 -19.41 -2.84 8.92
C SER A 824 -20.85 -3.18 8.52
N LEU A 825 -21.46 -2.39 7.63
CA LEU A 825 -22.83 -2.57 7.17
C LEU A 825 -23.05 -3.91 6.46
N ARG A 826 -22.14 -4.29 5.55
CA ARG A 826 -22.20 -5.57 4.84
C ARG A 826 -22.03 -6.75 5.79
N LEU A 827 -21.17 -6.61 6.82
CA LEU A 827 -20.96 -7.65 7.82
C LEU A 827 -22.22 -7.85 8.66
N GLU A 828 -22.86 -6.77 9.10
CA GLU A 828 -24.14 -6.82 9.79
C GLU A 828 -25.25 -7.46 8.94
N ALA A 829 -25.24 -7.22 7.63
CA ALA A 829 -26.15 -7.83 6.66
C ALA A 829 -25.77 -9.29 6.28
N GLY A 830 -24.63 -9.81 6.77
CA GLY A 830 -24.17 -11.16 6.46
C GLY A 830 -23.68 -11.38 5.02
N LEU A 831 -23.38 -10.31 4.29
CA LEU A 831 -22.98 -10.35 2.87
C LEU A 831 -21.50 -10.74 2.71
N CYS A 832 -21.22 -11.57 1.71
CA CYS A 832 -19.87 -12.05 1.40
C CYS A 832 -19.01 -10.94 0.82
N LEU A 833 -17.78 -10.81 1.29
CA LEU A 833 -16.73 -10.05 0.61
C LEU A 833 -15.79 -11.02 -0.12
N TYR A 834 -15.71 -10.93 -1.45
CA TYR A 834 -14.77 -11.72 -2.24
C TYR A 834 -13.32 -11.48 -1.79
N GLY A 835 -12.54 -12.56 -1.67
CA GLY A 835 -11.18 -12.56 -1.13
C GLY A 835 -11.09 -12.72 0.39
N ASN A 836 -12.20 -12.52 1.11
CA ASN A 836 -12.29 -12.75 2.56
C ASN A 836 -13.23 -13.92 2.86
N ASP A 837 -14.50 -13.79 2.47
CA ASP A 837 -15.56 -14.75 2.81
C ASP A 837 -15.78 -15.80 1.72
N MET A 838 -15.27 -15.56 0.51
CA MET A 838 -15.32 -16.50 -0.61
C MET A 838 -14.16 -16.26 -1.58
N GLU A 839 -13.67 -17.32 -2.21
CA GLU A 839 -12.66 -17.25 -3.27
C GLU A 839 -12.71 -18.49 -4.19
N GLN A 840 -11.74 -18.65 -5.10
CA GLN A 840 -11.77 -19.63 -6.20
C GLN A 840 -11.86 -21.10 -5.81
N HIS A 841 -11.65 -21.45 -4.55
CA HIS A 841 -11.78 -22.81 -4.05
C HIS A 841 -13.00 -23.00 -3.14
N THR A 842 -13.77 -21.94 -2.90
CA THR A 842 -15.02 -21.97 -2.15
C THR A 842 -16.19 -22.02 -3.12
N THR A 843 -17.06 -22.99 -2.95
CA THR A 843 -18.27 -23.12 -3.76
C THR A 843 -19.38 -22.17 -3.28
N PRO A 844 -20.33 -21.77 -4.14
CA PRO A 844 -21.51 -21.00 -3.74
C PRO A 844 -22.33 -21.68 -2.63
N VAL A 845 -22.35 -23.02 -2.59
CA VAL A 845 -23.09 -23.78 -1.57
C VAL A 845 -22.41 -23.67 -0.20
N GLU A 846 -21.07 -23.82 -0.15
CA GLU A 846 -20.29 -23.61 1.09
C GLU A 846 -20.45 -22.18 1.61
N ALA A 847 -20.45 -21.19 0.72
CA ALA A 847 -20.60 -19.77 1.04
C ALA A 847 -22.01 -19.36 1.50
N GLY A 848 -23.00 -20.27 1.45
CA GLY A 848 -24.39 -19.99 1.81
C GLY A 848 -25.14 -19.18 0.74
N LEU A 849 -24.69 -19.25 -0.51
CA LEU A 849 -25.26 -18.54 -1.67
C LEU A 849 -26.13 -19.46 -2.55
N THR A 850 -26.58 -20.60 -2.05
CA THR A 850 -27.48 -21.51 -2.79
C THR A 850 -28.77 -20.82 -3.25
N TRP A 851 -29.22 -19.79 -2.53
CA TRP A 851 -30.38 -18.98 -2.91
C TRP A 851 -30.21 -18.23 -4.23
N ALA A 852 -28.97 -17.91 -4.65
CA ALA A 852 -28.66 -17.25 -5.92
C ALA A 852 -28.71 -18.21 -7.13
N ILE A 853 -28.78 -19.52 -6.89
CA ILE A 853 -28.95 -20.53 -7.94
C ILE A 853 -30.45 -20.66 -8.23
N GLY A 854 -30.89 -20.19 -9.40
CA GLY A 854 -32.29 -20.22 -9.81
C GLY A 854 -32.83 -21.65 -9.93
N LYS A 855 -34.14 -21.83 -9.73
CA LYS A 855 -34.79 -23.16 -9.69
C LYS A 855 -34.51 -24.00 -10.94
N ARG A 856 -34.62 -23.39 -12.13
CA ARG A 856 -34.30 -24.04 -13.41
C ARG A 856 -32.85 -24.51 -13.46
N ARG A 857 -31.92 -23.64 -13.05
CA ARG A 857 -30.47 -23.94 -13.02
C ARG A 857 -30.11 -25.05 -12.04
N ARG A 858 -30.87 -25.24 -10.96
CA ARG A 858 -30.69 -26.40 -10.05
C ARG A 858 -31.09 -27.73 -10.71
N ALA A 859 -32.06 -27.71 -11.62
CA ALA A 859 -32.49 -28.91 -12.34
C ALA A 859 -31.61 -29.20 -13.56
N GLU A 860 -31.23 -28.16 -14.31
CA GLU A 860 -30.54 -28.30 -15.61
C GLU A 860 -29.01 -28.24 -15.50
N GLY A 861 -28.46 -27.58 -14.47
CA GLY A 861 -27.04 -27.24 -14.43
C GLY A 861 -26.67 -26.31 -15.59
N GLY A 862 -25.63 -26.66 -16.35
CA GLY A 862 -25.23 -25.93 -17.57
C GLY A 862 -24.29 -24.74 -17.36
N PHE A 863 -23.78 -24.54 -16.14
CA PHE A 863 -22.71 -23.60 -15.80
C PHE A 863 -21.42 -24.35 -15.42
N LEU A 864 -20.29 -23.66 -15.45
CA LEU A 864 -19.00 -24.22 -15.06
C LEU A 864 -19.05 -24.78 -13.62
N GLY A 865 -18.63 -26.03 -13.45
CA GLY A 865 -18.62 -26.70 -12.15
C GLY A 865 -19.99 -27.16 -11.63
N ALA A 866 -21.04 -27.13 -12.46
CA ALA A 866 -22.40 -27.53 -12.07
C ALA A 866 -22.45 -28.91 -11.40
N ALA A 867 -21.72 -29.91 -11.90
CA ALA A 867 -21.73 -31.26 -11.32
C ALA A 867 -21.30 -31.27 -9.83
N VAL A 868 -20.33 -30.45 -9.44
CA VAL A 868 -19.87 -30.34 -8.06
C VAL A 868 -20.90 -29.60 -7.21
N ILE A 869 -21.40 -28.47 -7.71
CA ILE A 869 -22.34 -27.60 -7.00
C ILE A 869 -23.68 -28.31 -6.79
N LEU A 870 -24.24 -28.96 -7.81
CA LEU A 870 -25.52 -29.67 -7.72
C LEU A 870 -25.42 -30.84 -6.72
N LYS A 871 -24.31 -31.59 -6.76
CA LYS A 871 -24.04 -32.64 -5.78
C LYS A 871 -23.99 -32.11 -4.35
N GLN A 872 -23.36 -30.95 -4.13
CA GLN A 872 -23.33 -30.31 -2.81
C GLN A 872 -24.70 -29.79 -2.35
N ILE A 873 -25.61 -29.43 -3.26
CA ILE A 873 -26.98 -29.05 -2.91
C ILE A 873 -27.74 -30.27 -2.38
N GLU A 874 -27.56 -31.44 -2.99
CA GLU A 874 -28.21 -32.69 -2.61
C GLU A 874 -27.63 -33.29 -1.32
N GLU A 875 -26.30 -33.44 -1.26
CA GLU A 875 -25.61 -34.13 -0.16
C GLU A 875 -25.26 -33.19 1.01
N GLY A 876 -25.23 -31.89 0.75
CA GLY A 876 -24.69 -30.87 1.66
C GLY A 876 -23.16 -30.71 1.55
N PRO A 877 -22.63 -29.49 1.75
CA PRO A 877 -21.20 -29.25 1.70
C PRO A 877 -20.48 -29.74 2.97
N SER A 878 -19.17 -30.00 2.87
CA SER A 878 -18.33 -30.44 4.00
C SER A 878 -18.05 -29.34 5.02
N ILE A 879 -18.06 -28.08 4.57
CA ILE A 879 -17.95 -26.86 5.38
C ILE A 879 -19.07 -25.89 5.03
N ARG A 880 -19.45 -25.02 5.96
CA ARG A 880 -20.52 -24.03 5.76
C ARG A 880 -20.15 -22.70 6.39
N ARG A 881 -20.39 -21.60 5.67
CA ARG A 881 -20.31 -20.25 6.21
C ARG A 881 -21.47 -20.01 7.18
N VAL A 882 -21.16 -19.54 8.39
CA VAL A 882 -22.13 -19.20 9.43
C VAL A 882 -21.74 -17.89 10.12
N GLY A 883 -22.68 -17.28 10.85
CA GLY A 883 -22.43 -16.13 11.70
C GLY A 883 -22.13 -16.53 13.14
N PHE A 884 -21.45 -15.65 13.87
CA PHE A 884 -21.09 -15.83 15.28
C PHE A 884 -21.33 -14.56 16.08
N PHE A 885 -21.85 -14.71 17.30
CA PHE A 885 -21.64 -13.73 18.36
C PHE A 885 -20.46 -14.19 19.23
N SER A 886 -19.58 -13.28 19.63
CA SER A 886 -18.44 -13.60 20.49
C SER A 886 -18.28 -12.60 21.64
N SER A 887 -17.74 -13.08 22.76
CA SER A 887 -17.31 -12.23 23.88
C SER A 887 -15.85 -11.78 23.69
N GLY A 888 -15.39 -10.84 24.53
CA GLY A 888 -14.02 -10.35 24.49
C GLY A 888 -13.75 -9.33 23.37
N PRO A 889 -12.51 -9.26 22.85
CA PRO A 889 -12.18 -8.43 21.69
C PRO A 889 -12.82 -8.99 20.39
N PRO A 890 -13.11 -8.13 19.39
CA PRO A 890 -13.63 -8.59 18.10
C PRO A 890 -12.69 -9.60 17.44
N ALA A 891 -13.25 -10.74 17.01
CA ALA A 891 -12.52 -11.72 16.21
C ALA A 891 -12.13 -11.12 14.86
N ARG A 892 -10.96 -11.48 14.35
CA ARG A 892 -10.46 -11.04 13.04
C ARG A 892 -10.38 -12.24 12.09
N SER A 893 -10.21 -11.96 10.81
CA SER A 893 -9.93 -12.99 9.81
C SER A 893 -8.79 -13.89 10.28
N HIS A 894 -8.93 -15.20 10.04
CA HIS A 894 -8.02 -16.26 10.47
C HIS A 894 -8.04 -16.58 11.97
N SER A 895 -8.98 -16.04 12.75
CA SER A 895 -9.22 -16.52 14.11
C SER A 895 -9.78 -17.94 14.08
N GLU A 896 -9.12 -18.86 14.80
CA GLU A 896 -9.54 -20.25 14.92
C GLU A 896 -10.86 -20.38 15.69
N ILE A 897 -11.71 -21.31 15.23
CA ILE A 897 -12.96 -21.68 15.87
C ILE A 897 -12.82 -23.10 16.43
N GLN A 898 -12.97 -23.23 17.74
CA GLN A 898 -12.86 -24.49 18.46
C GLN A 898 -14.20 -24.95 19.03
N ASP A 899 -14.38 -26.26 19.13
CA ASP A 899 -15.47 -26.86 19.91
C ASP A 899 -15.19 -26.82 21.43
N ASP A 900 -16.14 -27.28 22.24
CA ASP A 900 -15.98 -27.33 23.70
C ASP A 900 -14.83 -28.25 24.15
N LYS A 901 -14.41 -29.20 23.30
CA LYS A 901 -13.31 -30.13 23.55
C LYS A 901 -11.94 -29.57 23.13
N GLY A 902 -11.90 -28.37 22.54
CA GLY A 902 -10.69 -27.71 22.07
C GLY A 902 -10.23 -28.15 20.67
N ASN A 903 -11.05 -28.88 19.91
CA ASN A 903 -10.73 -29.24 18.53
C ASN A 903 -11.04 -28.10 17.58
N ASN A 904 -10.16 -27.85 16.62
CA ASN A 904 -10.43 -26.93 15.52
C ASN A 904 -11.57 -27.46 14.62
N ILE A 905 -12.65 -26.69 14.58
CA ILE A 905 -13.84 -26.96 13.77
C ILE A 905 -14.02 -25.97 12.62
N GLY A 906 -13.19 -24.93 12.52
CA GLY A 906 -13.39 -23.87 11.55
C GLY A 906 -12.50 -22.63 11.76
N GLU A 907 -12.78 -21.62 10.95
CA GLU A 907 -12.03 -20.36 10.95
C GLU A 907 -12.93 -19.17 10.63
N VAL A 908 -12.68 -18.03 11.28
CA VAL A 908 -13.32 -16.75 11.02
C VAL A 908 -12.78 -16.14 9.73
N THR A 909 -13.66 -15.69 8.83
CA THR A 909 -13.30 -15.00 7.58
C THR A 909 -13.44 -13.49 7.68
N SER A 910 -14.48 -13.00 8.36
CA SER A 910 -14.72 -11.58 8.59
C SER A 910 -15.20 -11.35 10.02
N GLY A 911 -14.73 -10.30 10.70
CA GLY A 911 -15.17 -10.04 12.07
C GLY A 911 -14.88 -8.63 12.56
N GLY A 912 -15.78 -8.14 13.41
CA GLY A 912 -15.78 -6.77 13.90
C GLY A 912 -16.80 -6.54 15.00
N PHE A 913 -16.80 -5.31 15.54
CA PHE A 913 -17.84 -4.85 16.45
C PHE A 913 -19.00 -4.29 15.63
N SER A 914 -20.23 -4.72 15.92
CA SER A 914 -21.45 -4.17 15.32
C SER A 914 -21.91 -2.94 16.11
N PRO A 915 -21.92 -1.73 15.51
CA PRO A 915 -22.45 -0.53 16.15
C PRO A 915 -23.94 -0.66 16.48
N CYS A 916 -24.72 -1.32 15.61
CA CYS A 916 -26.17 -1.45 15.78
C CYS A 916 -26.54 -2.39 16.94
N LEU A 917 -25.85 -3.53 17.02
CA LEU A 917 -26.15 -4.56 18.04
C LEU A 917 -25.36 -4.37 19.34
N LYS A 918 -24.34 -3.52 19.32
CA LYS A 918 -23.37 -3.33 20.42
C LYS A 918 -22.72 -4.64 20.86
N LYS A 919 -22.43 -5.52 19.90
CA LYS A 919 -21.86 -6.87 20.11
C LYS A 919 -20.78 -7.15 19.07
N ASN A 920 -19.83 -8.02 19.40
CA ASN A 920 -18.91 -8.54 18.39
C ASN A 920 -19.65 -9.56 17.53
N ILE A 921 -19.54 -9.37 16.22
CA ILE A 921 -20.07 -10.28 15.20
C ILE A 921 -18.93 -10.75 14.31
N ALA A 922 -19.04 -11.99 13.84
CA ALA A 922 -18.10 -12.56 12.90
C ALA A 922 -18.78 -13.54 11.96
N MET A 923 -18.25 -13.70 10.77
CA MET A 923 -18.61 -14.76 9.82
C MET A 923 -17.42 -15.69 9.68
N GLY A 924 -17.67 -16.97 9.43
CA GLY A 924 -16.60 -17.95 9.26
C GLY A 924 -17.14 -19.29 8.79
N TYR A 925 -16.22 -20.17 8.39
CA TYR A 925 -16.55 -21.52 7.94
C TYR A 925 -16.39 -22.51 9.07
N VAL A 926 -17.37 -23.38 9.25
CA VAL A 926 -17.29 -24.52 10.18
C VAL A 926 -17.59 -25.81 9.45
N LYS A 927 -17.00 -26.91 9.95
CA LYS A 927 -17.31 -28.28 9.50
C LYS A 927 -18.81 -28.56 9.63
N SER A 928 -19.34 -29.29 8.65
CA SER A 928 -20.72 -29.77 8.71
C SER A 928 -20.96 -30.58 9.99
N GLY A 929 -22.12 -30.36 10.61
CA GLY A 929 -22.42 -30.80 11.98
C GLY A 929 -22.35 -29.67 13.02
N SER A 930 -21.48 -28.67 12.84
CA SER A 930 -21.28 -27.56 13.79
C SER A 930 -21.94 -26.23 13.38
N HIS A 931 -22.74 -26.23 12.30
CA HIS A 931 -23.31 -25.02 11.70
C HIS A 931 -24.70 -24.63 12.23
N LYS A 932 -25.28 -25.41 13.16
CA LYS A 932 -26.63 -25.12 13.69
C LYS A 932 -26.59 -23.88 14.58
N SER A 933 -27.58 -23.00 14.42
CA SER A 933 -27.70 -21.83 15.31
C SER A 933 -27.87 -22.26 16.77
N GLY A 934 -27.19 -21.58 17.68
CA GLY A 934 -27.13 -21.91 19.09
C GLY A 934 -25.97 -22.83 19.48
N THR A 935 -25.25 -23.43 18.51
CA THR A 935 -24.06 -24.22 18.79
C THR A 935 -22.99 -23.35 19.47
N LYS A 936 -22.57 -23.75 20.67
CA LYS A 936 -21.50 -23.10 21.44
C LYS A 936 -20.14 -23.39 20.80
N VAL A 937 -19.30 -22.38 20.75
CA VAL A 937 -17.94 -22.45 20.21
C VAL A 937 -17.00 -21.60 21.06
N LYS A 938 -15.70 -21.81 20.91
CA LYS A 938 -14.68 -20.90 21.42
C LYS A 938 -13.91 -20.29 20.24
N ILE A 939 -13.67 -18.99 20.26
CA ILE A 939 -12.91 -18.30 19.22
C ILE A 939 -11.58 -17.84 19.81
N VAL A 940 -10.49 -18.17 19.11
CA VAL A 940 -9.13 -17.81 19.52
C VAL A 940 -8.81 -16.40 19.03
N VAL A 941 -8.70 -15.45 19.95
CA VAL A 941 -8.34 -14.06 19.65
C VAL A 941 -7.05 -13.72 20.38
N ARG A 942 -5.97 -13.43 19.63
CA ARG A 942 -4.64 -13.11 20.17
C ARG A 942 -4.14 -14.17 21.18
N GLY A 943 -4.35 -15.45 20.86
CA GLY A 943 -3.94 -16.59 21.69
C GLY A 943 -4.82 -16.87 22.91
N LYS A 944 -5.89 -16.09 23.14
CA LYS A 944 -6.85 -16.31 24.24
C LYS A 944 -8.18 -16.84 23.69
N LEU A 945 -8.80 -17.75 24.44
CA LEU A 945 -10.10 -18.33 24.11
C LEU A 945 -11.23 -17.46 24.65
N TYR A 946 -12.14 -17.06 23.77
CA TYR A 946 -13.36 -16.35 24.13
C TYR A 946 -14.58 -17.16 23.73
N GLY A 947 -15.63 -17.11 24.55
CA GLY A 947 -16.88 -17.80 24.26
C GLY A 947 -17.61 -17.18 23.07
N GLY A 948 -18.17 -18.03 22.20
CA GLY A 948 -19.02 -17.62 21.11
C GLY A 948 -20.15 -18.59 20.86
N ALA A 949 -21.09 -18.19 20.01
CA ALA A 949 -22.19 -19.04 19.59
C ALA A 949 -22.53 -18.78 18.13
N VAL A 950 -22.80 -19.86 17.40
CA VAL A 950 -23.30 -19.80 16.01
C VAL A 950 -24.66 -19.10 16.00
N THR A 951 -24.84 -18.12 15.14
CA THR A 951 -26.08 -17.36 14.97
C THR A 951 -26.51 -17.32 13.51
N LYS A 952 -27.81 -17.12 13.29
CA LYS A 952 -28.36 -16.89 11.96
C LYS A 952 -27.89 -15.53 11.43
N MET A 953 -27.70 -15.46 10.12
CA MET A 953 -27.48 -14.22 9.37
C MET A 953 -28.71 -13.91 8.51
N PRO A 954 -29.01 -12.63 8.23
CA PRO A 954 -28.25 -11.43 8.62
C PRO A 954 -28.27 -11.18 10.15
N PHE A 955 -27.27 -10.48 10.69
CA PHE A 955 -27.23 -10.14 12.13
C PHE A 955 -28.18 -9.00 12.45
N VAL A 956 -28.25 -8.02 11.55
CA VAL A 956 -29.24 -6.93 11.56
C VAL A 956 -30.22 -7.20 10.41
N PRO A 957 -31.53 -7.26 10.65
CA PRO A 957 -32.52 -7.50 9.60
C PRO A 957 -32.38 -6.52 8.43
N THR A 958 -32.41 -7.03 7.21
CA THR A 958 -32.34 -6.21 6.00
C THR A 958 -33.65 -5.47 5.75
N LYS A 959 -33.60 -4.23 5.26
CA LYS A 959 -34.77 -3.37 4.99
C LYS A 959 -35.01 -3.12 3.50
N TYR A 960 -34.74 -4.12 2.65
CA TYR A 960 -34.96 -3.99 1.20
C TYR A 960 -36.42 -3.68 0.86
N TYR A 961 -36.64 -2.73 -0.05
CA TYR A 961 -37.97 -2.34 -0.48
C TYR A 961 -38.59 -3.39 -1.41
N LYS A 962 -39.64 -4.06 -0.96
CA LYS A 962 -40.29 -5.17 -1.67
C LYS A 962 -41.79 -4.88 -1.87
N PRO A 963 -42.44 -5.51 -2.86
CA PRO A 963 -43.89 -5.46 -2.99
C PRO A 963 -44.53 -5.96 -1.69
N SER A 964 -45.54 -5.23 -1.20
CA SER A 964 -46.30 -5.53 0.01
C SER A 964 -47.17 -6.77 -0.15
#